data_AF-A0A947CA09-F1
#
_entry.id   AF-A0A947CA09-F1
#
_cell.length_a   1.000
_cell.length_b   1.000
_cell.length_c   1.000
_cell.angle_alpha   90.00
_cell.angle_beta   90.00
_cell.angle_gamma   90.00
#
_symmetry.space_group_name_H-M   'P 1'
#
loop_
_entity.id
_entity.type
_entity.pdbx_description
1 polymer ?
#
loop_
_entity_poly.entity_id
_entity_poly.type
_entity_poly.pdbx_seq_one_letter_code
_entity_poly.pdbx_strand_id
1 'polypeptide(L)'
;MDAGSQIALRLAVAAALCLVSASGCRNDGPQAADAPTRPAWCPETREVDSPLAHVSPAHETLEYWLARNEAYGPLDEPLMDGAAVRRHRLALQEPRDGEPIGQADLLAPVDREALQAQLDERLAYMRRRLEAEELFDSRGKKLDAELLGPFDAPSPIDAMDEWRVVEKLEALRCGPYDGGLFTAPIDPDFDRNRCSTMREGELIQLLARWPNGMYLARTPYALGWVRSEALSSAIDREAVESRARARELRAFTRRELLTAAFAMSGEPYGWGGKDGGYDCSRFLLDVFADFGIELPRHSARQAMAGTFSVDVSSVDDRNEKRLLLEASAHRGIVLLHFPGHIMLYLGTSEEGVPMAIHAFSEYVTPCEGLDLETVNRVDRVAVSDLSLGKGSSRRDFLSRITRLTVLGKTPGPALVANAELRPNAPVALPQGRCADTKQTAIFRSPQRPDSSRPLRVIVTGERDPGLASLVLFAPDGSRVTPAQHVLDGPPHSRWVEVPQPEAGRWTAVFADGDLLRACESISVAKYPAPPAKRSSAGPAWEPGRAWARDSENLFAAFVEQLFREPIGDDVTWSRLQELIGERDRNLLYDYRSVGEDARLDLEPDCADLPYFLRAYFAWKLRLPFVYRACTRGRKDTPPVCEPTVFSNLDAVPDSNDVGAFRRFARRMAGTVHSSSPRTLPTDDQTDLYPLRSNRRAMRPGTVFADPYGHVLVVARWKPQGVSDYGVLIGADAQPDGTVGRRRFWRGSFLFTPNTDRVGAGFKGWRPIRYTPDLTPAPDTATATATDPATATAAATATDPATATQPWRISTNDQLRKAGGIRAWSDAQYEGSADDFYAAMETMINPRALDPVRMQTSLVDALEESVQRRLSSVQNGEDFMKSEGYAPIDMPRGSALFLTTGPWEDYSTPSRDMRLLISVDAVLSFPDSVAAHPERFGILAPDRDAAVQQVRAALQTELEKRSFEYRRSDGTAWKLTLADLVAREKAMELAYNPNDCVEIRWGAPEGSEERATCQRRASQPQQKRMRSYRQWFAKRERPG
;
A
#
# COMPACT_ATOMS: atom_id res chain seq x y z
N MET A 1 5.63 0.67 23.05
CA MET A 1 4.84 1.83 23.48
C MET A 1 3.81 1.34 24.48
N ASP A 2 3.57 2.15 25.50
CA ASP A 2 3.39 1.77 26.91
C ASP A 2 1.98 1.29 27.32
N ALA A 3 1.90 0.49 28.39
CA ALA A 3 0.67 -0.14 28.93
C ALA A 3 -0.41 0.88 29.38
N GLY A 4 -0.06 2.17 29.50
CA GLY A 4 -0.98 3.26 29.82
C GLY A 4 -1.94 3.66 28.70
N SER A 5 -1.67 3.31 27.44
CA SER A 5 -2.56 3.64 26.31
C SER A 5 -3.78 2.69 26.22
N GLN A 6 -3.71 1.53 26.87
CA GLN A 6 -4.77 0.51 26.88
C GLN A 6 -5.96 0.87 27.78
N ILE A 7 -5.77 1.76 28.76
CA ILE A 7 -6.83 2.22 29.66
C ILE A 7 -7.75 3.24 28.97
N ALA A 8 -7.22 4.06 28.05
CA ALA A 8 -8.00 5.04 27.30
C ALA A 8 -8.96 4.38 26.29
N LEU A 9 -8.57 3.24 25.69
CA LEU A 9 -9.42 2.50 24.74
C LEU A 9 -10.53 1.69 25.45
N ARG A 10 -10.24 1.13 26.64
CA ARG A 10 -11.22 0.40 27.46
C ARG A 10 -12.34 1.31 27.98
N LEU A 11 -12.01 2.55 28.35
CA LEU A 11 -13.02 3.56 28.70
C LEU A 11 -13.76 4.11 27.47
N ALA A 12 -13.11 4.21 26.32
CA ALA A 12 -13.75 4.69 25.09
C ALA A 12 -14.80 3.70 24.53
N VAL A 13 -14.61 2.38 24.65
CA VAL A 13 -15.60 1.39 24.17
C VAL A 13 -16.83 1.29 25.09
N ALA A 14 -16.65 1.44 26.41
CA ALA A 14 -17.76 1.52 27.36
C ALA A 14 -18.47 2.89 27.37
N ALA A 15 -17.77 3.97 27.00
CA ALA A 15 -18.33 5.32 26.89
C ALA A 15 -18.90 5.65 25.49
N ALA A 16 -18.43 5.02 24.41
CA ALA A 16 -18.91 5.25 23.04
C ALA A 16 -20.33 4.70 22.80
N LEU A 17 -20.81 3.78 23.63
CA LEU A 17 -22.21 3.36 23.65
C LEU A 17 -23.15 4.39 24.32
N CYS A 18 -22.61 5.48 24.90
CA CYS A 18 -23.40 6.49 25.63
C CYS A 18 -23.06 7.95 25.28
N LEU A 19 -22.09 8.25 24.42
CA LEU A 19 -21.68 9.62 24.10
C LEU A 19 -22.23 10.21 22.79
N VAL A 20 -23.32 9.66 22.25
CA VAL A 20 -24.14 10.35 21.24
C VAL A 20 -25.57 10.54 21.75
N SER A 21 -25.71 11.22 22.89
CA SER A 21 -26.94 11.92 23.29
C SER A 21 -26.74 12.75 24.57
N ALA A 22 -25.62 13.47 24.69
CA ALA A 22 -25.39 14.38 25.82
C ALA A 22 -24.73 15.69 25.36
N SER A 23 -25.42 16.40 24.46
CA SER A 23 -25.25 17.84 24.27
C SER A 23 -26.64 18.48 24.32
N GLY A 24 -27.33 18.31 25.45
CA GLY A 24 -28.53 19.07 25.80
C GLY A 24 -28.17 19.96 26.99
N CYS A 25 -28.20 21.27 26.76
CA CYS A 25 -27.86 22.30 27.73
C CYS A 25 -28.54 22.06 29.11
N ARG A 26 -27.74 22.07 30.18
CA ARG A 26 -28.25 22.39 31.52
C ARG A 26 -28.53 23.89 31.57
N ASN A 27 -29.78 24.27 31.85
CA ASN A 27 -30.11 25.56 32.43
C ASN A 27 -31.00 25.30 33.65
N ASP A 28 -30.43 25.44 34.84
CA ASP A 28 -31.18 25.58 36.09
C ASP A 28 -31.71 27.02 36.15
N GLY A 29 -33.03 27.18 35.99
CA GLY A 29 -33.75 28.44 36.14
C GLY A 29 -35.27 28.21 36.15
N PRO A 30 -36.05 28.97 36.95
CA PRO A 30 -37.40 28.57 37.36
C PRO A 30 -38.47 28.88 36.30
N GLN A 31 -39.50 28.02 36.31
CA GLN A 31 -40.77 28.09 35.57
C GLN A 31 -40.71 27.78 34.06
N ALA A 32 -41.64 26.92 33.65
CA ALA A 32 -41.94 26.56 32.27
C ALA A 32 -42.09 27.82 31.40
N ALA A 33 -41.06 28.13 30.62
CA ALA A 33 -41.19 29.01 29.48
C ALA A 33 -41.92 28.21 28.39
N ASP A 34 -42.99 28.78 27.83
CA ASP A 34 -43.71 28.21 26.70
C ASP A 34 -42.74 27.72 25.63
N ALA A 35 -42.77 26.41 25.33
CA ALA A 35 -42.00 25.84 24.24
C ALA A 35 -42.34 26.64 22.96
N PRO A 36 -41.34 27.05 22.15
CA PRO A 36 -41.60 27.82 20.94
C PRO A 36 -42.62 27.06 20.11
N THR A 37 -43.74 27.71 19.78
CA THR A 37 -44.81 27.14 18.98
C THR A 37 -44.25 26.75 17.61
N ARG A 38 -43.95 25.46 17.46
CA ARG A 38 -43.41 24.89 16.23
C ARG A 38 -44.44 25.05 15.10
N PRO A 39 -44.06 25.57 13.93
CA PRO A 39 -44.97 25.61 12.80
C PRO A 39 -45.28 24.19 12.32
N ALA A 40 -46.49 23.97 11.78
CA ALA A 40 -46.98 22.64 11.39
C ALA A 40 -46.06 21.87 10.41
N TRP A 41 -45.24 22.58 9.61
CA TRP A 41 -44.27 21.98 8.68
C TRP A 41 -42.94 21.57 9.36
N CYS A 42 -42.68 22.01 10.60
CA CYS A 42 -41.52 21.68 11.43
C CYS A 42 -41.97 21.05 12.77
N PRO A 43 -42.67 19.89 12.73
CA PRO A 43 -43.02 19.21 13.98
C PRO A 43 -41.76 18.76 14.73
N GLU A 44 -41.91 18.46 16.01
CA GLU A 44 -40.82 17.88 16.81
C GLU A 44 -40.46 16.48 16.31
N THR A 45 -41.48 15.65 16.09
CA THR A 45 -41.36 14.30 15.53
C THR A 45 -42.41 14.12 14.44
N ARG A 46 -42.05 13.40 13.36
CA ARG A 46 -42.99 12.91 12.35
C ARG A 46 -42.65 11.50 11.93
N GLU A 47 -43.66 10.71 11.65
CA GLU A 47 -43.51 9.43 10.96
C GLU A 47 -43.23 9.66 9.47
N VAL A 48 -42.44 8.78 8.86
CA VAL A 48 -42.06 8.86 7.45
C VAL A 48 -42.49 7.60 6.71
N ASP A 49 -43.41 7.77 5.75
CA ASP A 49 -43.84 6.72 4.85
C ASP A 49 -42.73 6.29 3.89
N SER A 50 -42.87 5.10 3.29
CA SER A 50 -42.04 4.69 2.15
C SER A 50 -42.59 5.26 0.84
N PRO A 51 -41.74 5.64 -0.12
CA PRO A 51 -40.28 5.64 -0.05
C PRO A 51 -39.73 6.85 0.71
N LEU A 52 -38.52 6.70 1.29
CA LEU A 52 -37.83 7.80 1.97
C LEU A 52 -37.44 8.93 1.00
N ALA A 53 -37.09 10.09 1.54
CA ALA A 53 -36.59 11.22 0.74
C ALA A 53 -35.44 10.78 -0.18
N HIS A 54 -35.51 11.18 -1.46
CA HIS A 54 -34.56 10.83 -2.53
C HIS A 54 -34.48 9.34 -2.89
N VAL A 55 -35.43 8.52 -2.41
CA VAL A 55 -35.61 7.12 -2.79
C VAL A 55 -36.80 7.04 -3.76
N SER A 56 -36.62 6.39 -4.91
CA SER A 56 -37.71 6.08 -5.84
C SER A 56 -38.28 4.69 -5.52
N PRO A 57 -39.53 4.36 -5.92
CA PRO A 57 -40.05 3.00 -5.76
C PRO A 57 -39.17 1.92 -6.41
N ALA A 58 -38.48 2.24 -7.50
CA ALA A 58 -37.53 1.31 -8.13
C ALA A 58 -36.34 1.00 -7.21
N HIS A 59 -35.86 1.98 -6.44
CA HIS A 59 -34.76 1.79 -5.49
C HIS A 59 -35.13 0.85 -4.33
N GLU A 60 -36.41 0.58 -4.08
CA GLU A 60 -36.86 -0.37 -3.06
C GLU A 60 -36.93 -1.82 -3.56
N THR A 61 -36.60 -2.05 -4.85
CA THR A 61 -36.67 -3.38 -5.48
C THR A 61 -35.32 -4.08 -5.54
N LEU A 62 -35.33 -5.40 -5.37
CA LEU A 62 -34.15 -6.25 -5.52
C LEU A 62 -33.61 -6.21 -6.96
N GLU A 63 -34.51 -6.23 -7.95
CA GLU A 63 -34.18 -6.28 -9.38
C GLU A 63 -33.33 -5.08 -9.80
N TYR A 64 -33.67 -3.89 -9.32
CA TYR A 64 -32.91 -2.67 -9.57
C TYR A 64 -31.47 -2.84 -9.08
N TRP A 65 -31.28 -3.28 -7.83
CA TRP A 65 -29.95 -3.39 -7.24
C TRP A 65 -29.13 -4.55 -7.78
N LEU A 66 -29.76 -5.64 -8.20
CA LEU A 66 -29.06 -6.70 -8.94
C LEU A 66 -28.48 -6.16 -10.24
N ALA A 67 -29.26 -5.43 -11.03
CA ALA A 67 -28.79 -4.82 -12.28
C ALA A 67 -27.65 -3.81 -12.03
N ARG A 68 -27.77 -2.95 -11.01
CA ARG A 68 -26.69 -2.00 -10.64
C ARG A 68 -25.41 -2.70 -10.19
N ASN A 69 -25.52 -3.85 -9.52
CA ASN A 69 -24.37 -4.58 -8.98
C ASN A 69 -23.58 -5.38 -10.03
N GLU A 70 -24.08 -5.54 -11.26
CA GLU A 70 -23.32 -6.17 -12.35
C GLU A 70 -22.03 -5.40 -12.67
N ALA A 71 -22.02 -4.08 -12.43
CA ALA A 71 -20.84 -3.24 -12.56
C ALA A 71 -19.69 -3.66 -11.60
N TYR A 72 -20.03 -4.30 -10.46
CA TYR A 72 -19.04 -4.76 -9.47
C TYR A 72 -18.53 -6.19 -9.73
N GLY A 73 -19.03 -6.84 -10.77
CA GLY A 73 -18.64 -8.18 -11.20
C GLY A 73 -19.84 -9.15 -11.27
N PRO A 74 -19.60 -10.41 -11.70
CA PRO A 74 -20.67 -11.39 -11.87
C PRO A 74 -21.42 -11.63 -10.56
N LEU A 75 -22.75 -11.59 -10.61
CA LEU A 75 -23.62 -11.65 -9.42
C LEU A 75 -23.58 -13.01 -8.72
N ASP A 76 -23.36 -14.07 -9.50
CA ASP A 76 -23.39 -15.48 -9.07
C ASP A 76 -21.99 -16.08 -8.83
N GLU A 77 -20.92 -15.29 -9.03
CA GLU A 77 -19.57 -15.70 -8.67
C GLU A 77 -19.41 -15.67 -7.14
N PRO A 78 -18.93 -16.76 -6.50
CA PRO A 78 -18.64 -16.76 -5.07
C PRO A 78 -17.62 -15.67 -4.72
N LEU A 79 -18.01 -14.78 -3.80
CA LEU A 79 -17.11 -13.76 -3.26
C LEU A 79 -16.05 -14.37 -2.34
N MET A 80 -16.43 -15.45 -1.66
CA MET A 80 -15.55 -16.37 -0.94
C MET A 80 -16.05 -17.80 -1.17
N ASP A 81 -15.16 -18.73 -1.52
CA ASP A 81 -15.51 -20.15 -1.55
C ASP A 81 -15.68 -20.70 -0.12
N GLY A 82 -16.26 -21.91 0.02
CA GLY A 82 -16.51 -22.50 1.33
C GLY A 82 -15.25 -22.70 2.19
N ALA A 83 -14.08 -22.89 1.58
CA ALA A 83 -12.82 -22.98 2.32
C ALA A 83 -12.35 -21.61 2.83
N ALA A 84 -12.56 -20.54 2.05
CA ALA A 84 -12.31 -19.16 2.45
C ALA A 84 -13.27 -18.70 3.56
N VAL A 85 -14.55 -19.06 3.49
CA VAL A 85 -15.53 -18.82 4.56
C VAL A 85 -15.11 -19.51 5.86
N ARG A 86 -14.70 -20.80 5.80
CA ARG A 86 -14.20 -21.52 6.97
C ARG A 86 -12.98 -20.83 7.59
N ARG A 87 -11.99 -20.44 6.77
CA ARG A 87 -10.80 -19.72 7.25
C ARG A 87 -11.16 -18.36 7.84
N HIS A 88 -12.10 -17.65 7.23
CA HIS A 88 -12.60 -16.39 7.76
C HIS A 88 -13.20 -16.57 9.16
N ARG A 89 -14.07 -17.58 9.35
CA ARG A 89 -14.61 -17.93 10.67
C ARG A 89 -13.51 -18.21 11.70
N LEU A 90 -12.58 -19.12 11.37
CA LEU A 90 -11.48 -19.48 12.28
C LEU A 90 -10.60 -18.27 12.63
N ALA A 91 -10.37 -17.37 11.67
CA ALA A 91 -9.60 -16.16 11.90
C ALA A 91 -10.27 -15.17 12.85
N LEU A 92 -11.61 -15.10 12.86
CA LEU A 92 -12.33 -14.23 13.79
C LEU A 92 -12.43 -14.81 15.22
N GLN A 93 -12.16 -16.11 15.38
CA GLN A 93 -12.05 -16.75 16.69
C GLN A 93 -10.69 -16.47 17.37
N GLU A 94 -9.66 -16.12 16.61
CA GLU A 94 -8.38 -15.71 17.18
C GLU A 94 -8.54 -14.42 17.99
N PRO A 95 -8.08 -14.36 19.24
CA PRO A 95 -8.21 -13.18 20.07
C PRO A 95 -7.50 -11.97 19.45
N ARG A 96 -8.17 -10.82 19.43
CA ARG A 96 -7.57 -9.52 19.15
C ARG A 96 -7.67 -8.68 20.41
N ASP A 97 -6.52 -8.25 20.94
CA ASP A 97 -6.43 -7.56 22.24
C ASP A 97 -7.04 -8.34 23.42
N GLY A 98 -6.98 -9.67 23.35
CA GLY A 98 -7.43 -10.59 24.41
C GLY A 98 -8.83 -11.18 24.22
N GLU A 99 -9.61 -10.71 23.23
CA GLU A 99 -10.99 -11.18 23.01
C GLU A 99 -11.23 -11.55 21.53
N PRO A 100 -11.92 -12.66 21.22
CA PRO A 100 -12.36 -12.98 19.86
C PRO A 100 -13.26 -11.87 19.27
N ILE A 101 -13.17 -11.67 17.95
CA ILE A 101 -14.06 -10.74 17.23
C ILE A 101 -15.35 -11.46 16.83
N GLY A 102 -15.25 -12.72 16.43
CA GLY A 102 -16.34 -13.52 15.89
C GLY A 102 -17.29 -14.06 16.95
N GLN A 103 -18.21 -14.90 16.50
CA GLN A 103 -19.13 -15.62 17.40
C GLN A 103 -18.39 -16.69 18.21
N ALA A 104 -18.84 -16.91 19.44
CA ALA A 104 -18.38 -17.95 20.34
C ALA A 104 -18.82 -19.33 19.84
N ASP A 105 -17.90 -20.29 19.92
CA ASP A 105 -18.22 -21.71 19.78
C ASP A 105 -18.85 -22.22 21.09
N LEU A 106 -20.15 -22.55 21.04
CA LEU A 106 -20.88 -23.06 22.21
C LEU A 106 -20.39 -24.42 22.69
N LEU A 107 -19.63 -25.15 21.87
CA LEU A 107 -19.04 -26.43 22.24
C LEU A 107 -17.63 -26.29 22.81
N ALA A 108 -17.01 -25.12 22.67
CA ALA A 108 -15.69 -24.83 23.21
C ALA A 108 -15.75 -24.68 24.75
N PRO A 109 -14.72 -25.17 25.46
CA PRO A 109 -14.61 -24.98 26.91
C PRO A 109 -14.72 -23.50 27.29
N VAL A 110 -15.39 -23.24 28.41
CA VAL A 110 -15.52 -21.90 28.97
C VAL A 110 -14.31 -21.63 29.87
N ASP A 111 -13.52 -20.60 29.55
CA ASP A 111 -12.54 -20.08 30.50
C ASP A 111 -13.28 -19.39 31.64
N ARG A 112 -13.31 -20.05 32.81
CA ARG A 112 -14.07 -19.60 33.97
C ARG A 112 -13.44 -18.38 34.65
N GLU A 113 -12.11 -18.23 34.58
CA GLU A 113 -11.42 -17.08 35.16
C GLU A 113 -11.65 -15.84 34.31
N ALA A 114 -11.50 -15.97 32.98
CA ALA A 114 -11.82 -14.89 32.05
C ALA A 114 -13.30 -14.50 32.13
N LEU A 115 -14.21 -15.49 32.22
CA LEU A 115 -15.64 -15.24 32.41
C LEU A 115 -15.93 -14.49 33.71
N GLN A 116 -15.33 -14.90 34.83
CA GLN A 116 -15.52 -14.20 36.11
C GLN A 116 -15.06 -12.74 36.01
N ALA A 117 -13.87 -12.49 35.45
CA ALA A 117 -13.35 -11.14 35.27
C ALA A 117 -14.27 -10.27 34.40
N GLN A 118 -14.79 -10.84 33.30
CA GLN A 118 -15.76 -10.17 32.41
C GLN A 118 -17.06 -9.82 33.15
N LEU A 119 -17.56 -10.72 33.98
CA LEU A 119 -18.79 -10.52 34.75
C LEU A 119 -18.59 -9.46 35.83
N ASP A 120 -17.47 -9.51 36.57
CA ASP A 120 -17.15 -8.53 37.61
C ASP A 120 -17.08 -7.12 37.02
N GLU A 121 -16.40 -6.95 35.88
CA GLU A 121 -16.32 -5.67 35.17
C GLU A 121 -17.71 -5.18 34.73
N ARG A 122 -18.50 -6.06 34.09
CA ARG A 122 -19.82 -5.73 33.56
C ARG A 122 -20.81 -5.37 34.66
N LEU A 123 -20.85 -6.15 35.74
CA LEU A 123 -21.75 -5.92 36.86
C LEU A 123 -21.36 -4.67 37.62
N ALA A 124 -20.06 -4.43 37.84
CA ALA A 124 -19.58 -3.19 38.45
C ALA A 124 -19.90 -1.96 37.58
N TYR A 125 -19.77 -2.06 36.25
CA TYR A 125 -20.17 -0.99 35.33
C TYR A 125 -21.68 -0.69 35.44
N MET A 126 -22.53 -1.72 35.34
CA MET A 126 -23.98 -1.55 35.45
C MET A 126 -24.36 -0.97 36.82
N ARG A 127 -23.79 -1.49 37.90
CA ARG A 127 -24.07 -1.04 39.26
C ARG A 127 -23.73 0.43 39.45
N ARG A 128 -22.54 0.87 39.01
CA ARG A 128 -22.16 2.29 39.09
C ARG A 128 -23.18 3.20 38.39
N ARG A 129 -23.72 2.78 37.24
CA ARG A 129 -24.71 3.58 36.50
C ARG A 129 -26.08 3.62 37.17
N LEU A 130 -26.49 2.51 37.79
CA LEU A 130 -27.72 2.47 38.60
C LEU A 130 -27.59 3.36 39.85
N GLU A 131 -26.45 3.31 40.54
CA GLU A 131 -26.15 4.12 41.73
C GLU A 131 -25.98 5.62 41.38
N ALA A 132 -25.40 5.92 40.23
CA ALA A 132 -25.24 7.28 39.70
C ALA A 132 -26.53 7.86 39.08
N GLU A 133 -27.65 7.12 39.14
CA GLU A 133 -28.95 7.57 38.62
C GLU A 133 -28.93 7.86 37.10
N GLU A 134 -28.11 7.11 36.36
CA GLU A 134 -28.09 7.18 34.90
C GLU A 134 -29.08 6.22 34.25
N LEU A 135 -29.57 5.24 35.01
CA LEU A 135 -30.47 4.18 34.57
C LEU A 135 -31.65 4.03 35.53
N PHE A 136 -32.85 3.99 34.97
CA PHE A 136 -34.12 3.94 35.68
C PHE A 136 -34.98 2.78 35.19
N ASP A 137 -35.97 2.36 35.99
CA ASP A 137 -37.01 1.44 35.54
C ASP A 137 -37.94 2.09 34.50
N SER A 138 -38.88 1.33 33.94
CA SER A 138 -39.84 1.81 32.95
C SER A 138 -40.76 2.93 33.44
N ARG A 139 -40.78 3.24 34.74
CA ARG A 139 -41.56 4.31 35.37
C ARG A 139 -40.69 5.52 35.73
N GLY A 140 -39.42 5.53 35.33
CA GLY A 140 -38.46 6.58 35.67
C GLY A 140 -38.00 6.55 37.14
N LYS A 141 -38.19 5.43 37.84
CA LYS A 141 -37.76 5.26 39.23
C LYS A 141 -36.44 4.53 39.33
N LYS A 142 -35.69 4.82 40.39
CA LYS A 142 -34.52 4.02 40.79
C LYS A 142 -34.96 2.61 41.17
N LEU A 143 -34.06 1.65 40.96
CA LEU A 143 -34.25 0.30 41.48
C LEU A 143 -34.15 0.30 43.00
N ASP A 144 -35.05 -0.44 43.65
CA ASP A 144 -34.99 -0.67 45.09
C ASP A 144 -33.77 -1.53 45.46
N ALA A 145 -33.30 -1.42 46.70
CA ALA A 145 -32.08 -2.11 47.17
C ALA A 145 -32.11 -3.64 46.97
N GLU A 146 -33.29 -4.26 47.08
CA GLU A 146 -33.48 -5.70 46.85
C GLU A 146 -33.20 -6.09 45.39
N LEU A 147 -33.57 -5.23 44.43
CA LEU A 147 -33.34 -5.46 43.00
C LEU A 147 -31.89 -5.13 42.58
N LEU A 148 -31.14 -4.40 43.41
CA LEU A 148 -29.71 -4.16 43.21
C LEU A 148 -28.84 -5.34 43.68
N GLY A 149 -29.29 -6.12 44.67
CA GLY A 149 -28.55 -7.26 45.22
C GLY A 149 -28.02 -8.25 44.17
N PRO A 150 -28.79 -8.63 43.12
CA PRO A 150 -28.30 -9.49 42.05
C PRO A 150 -27.09 -8.94 41.27
N PHE A 151 -26.78 -7.64 41.34
CA PHE A 151 -25.60 -7.05 40.70
C PHE A 151 -24.32 -7.19 41.53
N ASP A 152 -24.39 -7.65 42.79
CA ASP A 152 -23.23 -7.90 43.67
C ASP A 152 -22.60 -9.29 43.47
N ALA A 153 -22.50 -9.75 42.22
CA ALA A 153 -21.92 -11.02 41.75
C ALA A 153 -21.69 -12.13 42.83
N PRO A 154 -22.42 -13.26 42.82
CA PRO A 154 -22.11 -14.38 43.72
C PRO A 154 -20.70 -14.91 43.41
N SER A 155 -19.84 -14.98 44.43
CA SER A 155 -18.47 -15.51 44.32
C SER A 155 -18.29 -16.71 45.26
N PRO A 156 -17.96 -17.93 44.75
CA PRO A 156 -17.85 -18.29 43.34
C PRO A 156 -19.22 -18.51 42.67
N ILE A 157 -19.27 -18.33 41.34
CA ILE A 157 -20.47 -18.61 40.55
C ILE A 157 -20.69 -20.13 40.46
N ASP A 158 -21.91 -20.58 40.74
CA ASP A 158 -22.29 -22.00 40.59
C ASP A 158 -22.34 -22.38 39.10
N ALA A 159 -21.31 -23.12 38.66
CA ALA A 159 -21.07 -23.37 37.25
C ALA A 159 -22.03 -24.42 36.69
N MET A 160 -22.62 -24.08 35.54
CA MET A 160 -23.42 -24.97 34.71
C MET A 160 -22.76 -25.18 33.35
N ASP A 161 -23.12 -26.27 32.71
CA ASP A 161 -22.74 -26.61 31.33
C ASP A 161 -23.89 -27.35 30.64
N GLU A 162 -25.00 -26.64 30.43
CA GLU A 162 -26.23 -27.20 29.83
C GLU A 162 -26.59 -26.47 28.54
N TRP A 163 -26.86 -27.22 27.47
CA TRP A 163 -27.38 -26.65 26.23
C TRP A 163 -28.90 -26.75 26.19
N ARG A 164 -29.55 -25.69 25.69
CA ARG A 164 -31.01 -25.61 25.56
C ARG A 164 -31.40 -24.92 24.25
N VAL A 165 -32.62 -25.19 23.81
CA VAL A 165 -33.24 -24.56 22.66
C VAL A 165 -34.24 -23.51 23.14
N VAL A 166 -34.27 -22.37 22.49
CA VAL A 166 -35.24 -21.31 22.75
C VAL A 166 -36.58 -21.73 22.15
N GLU A 167 -37.62 -21.84 22.97
CA GLU A 167 -38.97 -22.27 22.56
C GLU A 167 -39.91 -21.10 22.27
N LYS A 168 -39.60 -19.91 22.79
CA LYS A 168 -40.34 -18.68 22.51
C LYS A 168 -39.38 -17.50 22.50
N LEU A 169 -39.75 -16.46 21.76
CA LEU A 169 -39.01 -15.20 21.71
C LEU A 169 -38.77 -14.67 23.14
N GLU A 170 -37.50 -14.48 23.51
CA GLU A 170 -37.13 -14.11 24.88
C GLU A 170 -35.96 -13.12 24.91
N ALA A 171 -36.00 -12.18 25.86
CA ALA A 171 -34.94 -11.20 26.01
C ALA A 171 -33.71 -11.82 26.67
N LEU A 172 -32.53 -11.59 26.10
CA LEU A 172 -31.27 -11.82 26.80
C LEU A 172 -30.83 -10.51 27.46
N ARG A 173 -30.88 -10.47 28.79
CA ARG A 173 -30.68 -9.27 29.59
C ARG A 173 -29.21 -8.92 29.76
N CYS A 174 -28.92 -7.62 29.81
CA CYS A 174 -27.56 -7.11 29.98
C CYS A 174 -27.05 -7.19 31.42
N GLY A 175 -27.97 -7.17 32.38
CA GLY A 175 -27.71 -7.42 33.79
C GLY A 175 -28.73 -8.40 34.35
N PRO A 176 -28.52 -8.88 35.58
CA PRO A 176 -29.38 -9.84 36.27
C PRO A 176 -30.66 -9.19 36.81
N TYR A 177 -31.40 -8.50 35.94
CA TYR A 177 -32.69 -7.89 36.22
C TYR A 177 -33.62 -8.17 35.05
N ASP A 178 -34.82 -8.67 35.33
CA ASP A 178 -35.76 -9.08 34.29
C ASP A 178 -36.60 -7.92 33.71
N GLY A 179 -36.52 -6.74 34.31
CA GLY A 179 -37.15 -5.53 33.78
C GLY A 179 -36.24 -4.76 32.80
N GLY A 180 -36.83 -3.75 32.15
CA GLY A 180 -36.08 -2.82 31.31
C GLY A 180 -35.37 -1.74 32.12
N LEU A 181 -34.24 -1.25 31.60
CA LEU A 181 -33.51 -0.10 32.16
C LEU A 181 -33.37 1.00 31.11
N PHE A 182 -33.62 2.25 31.50
CA PHE A 182 -33.74 3.38 30.58
C PHE A 182 -32.96 4.59 31.07
N THR A 183 -32.43 5.38 30.14
CA THR A 183 -31.88 6.71 30.42
C THR A 183 -33.00 7.73 30.52
N ALA A 184 -32.80 8.84 31.23
CA ALA A 184 -33.76 9.96 31.25
C ALA A 184 -33.51 10.93 30.08
N PRO A 185 -34.56 11.45 29.39
CA PRO A 185 -35.96 11.08 29.54
C PRO A 185 -36.25 9.65 29.07
N ILE A 186 -37.24 9.00 29.69
CA ILE A 186 -37.58 7.61 29.40
C ILE A 186 -38.11 7.47 27.98
N ASP A 187 -37.37 6.71 27.18
CA ASP A 187 -37.80 6.28 25.86
C ASP A 187 -38.00 4.75 25.87
N PRO A 188 -39.25 4.26 25.78
CA PRO A 188 -39.55 2.83 25.86
C PRO A 188 -39.03 2.03 24.66
N ASP A 189 -38.56 2.67 23.60
CA ASP A 189 -37.95 2.01 22.45
C ASP A 189 -36.51 1.58 22.73
N PHE A 190 -35.84 2.18 23.72
CA PHE A 190 -34.43 1.93 24.01
C PHE A 190 -34.19 1.32 25.40
N ASP A 191 -34.65 0.07 25.59
CA ASP A 191 -34.30 -0.73 26.78
C ASP A 191 -32.79 -1.06 26.80
N ARG A 192 -32.04 -0.35 27.64
CA ARG A 192 -30.59 -0.51 27.84
C ARG A 192 -30.23 -1.82 28.53
N ASN A 193 -31.20 -2.51 29.13
CA ASN A 193 -31.01 -3.84 29.70
C ASN A 193 -31.33 -4.97 28.71
N ARG A 194 -31.75 -4.67 27.47
CA ARG A 194 -31.90 -5.66 26.41
C ARG A 194 -30.63 -5.74 25.58
N CYS A 195 -29.79 -6.72 25.86
CA CYS A 195 -28.53 -6.92 25.14
C CYS A 195 -28.74 -7.59 23.79
N SER A 196 -29.66 -8.54 23.75
CA SER A 196 -30.18 -9.14 22.51
C SER A 196 -31.54 -9.76 22.81
N THR A 197 -32.20 -10.23 21.77
CA THR A 197 -33.33 -11.15 21.86
C THR A 197 -32.89 -12.49 21.28
N MET A 198 -33.36 -13.57 21.90
CA MET A 198 -33.20 -14.94 21.43
C MET A 198 -34.47 -15.34 20.69
N ARG A 199 -34.31 -15.88 19.49
CA ARG A 199 -35.41 -16.32 18.61
C ARG A 199 -35.69 -17.80 18.80
N GLU A 200 -36.93 -18.20 18.54
CA GLU A 200 -37.35 -19.59 18.60
C GLU A 200 -36.45 -20.48 17.72
N GLY A 201 -36.05 -21.64 18.25
CA GLY A 201 -35.14 -22.58 17.59
C GLY A 201 -33.66 -22.31 17.80
N GLU A 202 -33.27 -21.13 18.34
CA GLU A 202 -31.86 -20.83 18.61
C GLU A 202 -31.30 -21.69 19.75
N LEU A 203 -30.03 -22.06 19.60
CA LEU A 203 -29.29 -22.81 20.60
C LEU A 203 -28.58 -21.86 21.56
N ILE A 204 -28.66 -22.16 22.85
CA ILE A 204 -27.96 -21.44 23.91
C ILE A 204 -27.28 -22.41 24.88
N GLN A 205 -26.35 -21.89 25.66
CA GLN A 205 -25.69 -22.60 26.76
C GLN A 205 -25.89 -21.86 28.07
N LEU A 206 -26.43 -22.55 29.07
CA LEU A 206 -26.52 -22.06 30.44
C LEU A 206 -25.18 -22.27 31.14
N LEU A 207 -24.66 -21.19 31.72
CA LEU A 207 -23.34 -21.13 32.33
C LEU A 207 -23.39 -21.10 33.86
N ALA A 208 -24.49 -20.61 34.43
CA ALA A 208 -24.70 -20.54 35.87
C ALA A 208 -26.15 -20.23 36.25
N ARG A 209 -26.54 -20.58 37.47
CA ARG A 209 -27.79 -20.13 38.10
C ARG A 209 -27.55 -18.86 38.92
N TRP A 210 -28.49 -17.92 38.86
CA TRP A 210 -28.40 -16.62 39.55
C TRP A 210 -29.34 -16.55 40.77
N PRO A 211 -29.01 -15.77 41.83
CA PRO A 211 -29.79 -15.73 43.07
C PRO A 211 -31.27 -15.35 42.91
N ASN A 212 -31.61 -14.56 41.88
CA ASN A 212 -32.99 -14.14 41.58
C ASN A 212 -33.77 -15.13 40.70
N GLY A 213 -33.23 -16.34 40.48
CA GLY A 213 -33.87 -17.38 39.66
C GLY A 213 -33.62 -17.27 38.15
N MET A 214 -32.90 -16.24 37.70
CA MET A 214 -32.41 -16.18 36.31
C MET A 214 -31.22 -17.12 36.10
N TYR A 215 -30.88 -17.37 34.84
CA TYR A 215 -29.67 -18.09 34.44
C TYR A 215 -28.75 -17.15 33.69
N LEU A 216 -27.46 -17.24 33.96
CA LEU A 216 -26.44 -16.71 33.07
C LEU A 216 -26.38 -17.64 31.85
N ALA A 217 -26.56 -17.09 30.66
CA ALA A 217 -26.58 -17.82 29.41
C ALA A 217 -25.70 -17.14 28.35
N ARG A 218 -25.10 -17.94 27.47
CA ARG A 218 -24.48 -17.46 26.23
C ARG A 218 -25.15 -18.04 25.00
N THR A 219 -25.32 -17.20 23.99
CA THR A 219 -25.56 -17.58 22.60
C THR A 219 -24.21 -17.51 21.86
N PRO A 220 -24.14 -17.89 20.57
CA PRO A 220 -22.91 -17.67 19.80
C PRO A 220 -22.51 -16.19 19.73
N TYR A 221 -23.43 -15.24 19.88
CA TYR A 221 -23.17 -13.83 19.63
C TYR A 221 -23.33 -12.92 20.86
N ALA A 222 -23.87 -13.42 21.97
CA ALA A 222 -24.12 -12.62 23.17
C ALA A 222 -24.04 -13.44 24.46
N LEU A 223 -23.63 -12.77 25.55
CA LEU A 223 -23.67 -13.27 26.93
C LEU A 223 -24.67 -12.41 27.73
N GLY A 224 -25.50 -13.01 28.56
CA GLY A 224 -26.43 -12.27 29.40
C GLY A 224 -27.29 -13.15 30.31
N TRP A 225 -28.36 -12.58 30.87
CA TRP A 225 -29.26 -13.27 31.80
C TRP A 225 -30.62 -13.54 31.17
N VAL A 226 -31.18 -14.72 31.44
CA VAL A 226 -32.46 -15.17 30.89
C VAL A 226 -33.25 -15.95 31.94
N ARG A 227 -34.57 -16.02 31.82
CA ARG A 227 -35.38 -16.96 32.61
C ARG A 227 -35.59 -18.31 31.92
N SER A 228 -35.89 -19.35 32.69
CA SER A 228 -36.06 -20.71 32.13
C SER A 228 -37.38 -20.95 31.40
N GLU A 229 -38.42 -20.13 31.57
CA GLU A 229 -39.75 -20.43 31.00
C GLU A 229 -39.84 -20.26 29.48
N ALA A 230 -38.75 -19.81 28.84
CA ALA A 230 -38.62 -19.72 27.39
C ALA A 230 -37.73 -20.80 26.78
N LEU A 231 -37.19 -21.70 27.61
CA LEU A 231 -36.14 -22.61 27.22
C LEU A 231 -36.61 -24.06 27.35
N SER A 232 -36.19 -24.89 26.40
CA SER A 232 -36.44 -26.32 26.43
C SER A 232 -35.79 -26.99 27.64
N SER A 233 -36.11 -28.28 27.81
CA SER A 233 -35.25 -29.16 28.62
C SER A 233 -33.81 -29.21 28.05
N ALA A 234 -32.86 -29.61 28.90
CA ALA A 234 -31.46 -29.75 28.50
C ALA A 234 -31.32 -30.77 27.36
N ILE A 235 -30.49 -30.44 26.37
CA ILE A 235 -30.11 -31.36 25.30
C ILE A 235 -28.65 -31.77 25.49
N ASP A 236 -28.32 -32.97 25.03
CA ASP A 236 -26.95 -33.45 25.08
C ASP A 236 -26.06 -32.79 24.02
N ARG A 237 -24.75 -32.94 24.23
CA ARG A 237 -23.73 -32.40 23.34
C ARG A 237 -23.82 -32.99 21.92
N GLU A 238 -24.20 -34.26 21.79
CA GLU A 238 -24.32 -34.94 20.48
C GLU A 238 -25.44 -34.30 19.63
N ALA A 239 -26.56 -33.94 20.25
CA ALA A 239 -27.64 -33.21 19.59
C ALA A 239 -27.21 -31.80 19.15
N VAL A 240 -26.38 -31.12 19.93
CA VAL A 240 -25.78 -29.84 19.54
C VAL A 240 -24.86 -30.01 18.33
N GLU A 241 -23.95 -30.98 18.39
CA GLU A 241 -23.02 -31.28 17.29
C GLU A 241 -23.77 -31.67 16.00
N SER A 242 -24.82 -32.49 16.13
CA SER A 242 -25.67 -32.89 15.01
C SER A 242 -26.36 -31.68 14.36
N ARG A 243 -26.89 -30.74 15.16
CA ARG A 243 -27.48 -29.49 14.64
C ARG A 243 -26.45 -28.63 13.92
N ALA A 244 -25.25 -28.47 14.48
CA ALA A 244 -24.18 -27.71 13.85
C ALA A 244 -23.75 -28.32 12.50
N ARG A 245 -23.72 -29.66 12.39
CA ARG A 245 -23.39 -30.39 11.16
C ARG A 245 -24.51 -30.37 10.11
N ALA A 246 -25.77 -30.35 10.54
CA ALA A 246 -26.94 -30.38 9.66
C ALA A 246 -27.23 -29.03 8.97
N ARG A 247 -26.56 -27.94 9.37
CA ARG A 247 -26.77 -26.61 8.79
C ARG A 247 -26.26 -26.56 7.35
N GLU A 248 -27.18 -26.51 6.40
CA GLU A 248 -26.86 -26.25 4.99
C GLU A 248 -26.52 -24.77 4.81
N LEU A 249 -25.35 -24.48 4.23
CA LEU A 249 -24.90 -23.12 3.94
C LEU A 249 -25.09 -22.80 2.46
N ARG A 250 -25.64 -21.62 2.17
CA ARG A 250 -25.75 -21.09 0.81
C ARG A 250 -24.39 -20.57 0.33
N ALA A 251 -24.21 -20.52 -0.99
CA ALA A 251 -23.03 -19.92 -1.58
C ALA A 251 -23.02 -18.40 -1.31
N PHE A 252 -21.89 -17.87 -0.84
CA PHE A 252 -21.73 -16.44 -0.58
C PHE A 252 -21.49 -15.68 -1.90
N THR A 253 -22.59 -15.34 -2.59
CA THR A 253 -22.60 -14.55 -3.83
C THR A 253 -23.31 -13.21 -3.61
N ARG A 254 -23.14 -12.24 -4.52
CA ARG A 254 -23.85 -10.96 -4.42
C ARG A 254 -25.36 -11.15 -4.55
N ARG A 255 -25.81 -11.98 -5.50
CA ARG A 255 -27.22 -12.25 -5.71
C ARG A 255 -27.87 -12.79 -4.44
N GLU A 256 -27.32 -13.87 -3.89
CA GLU A 256 -27.92 -14.57 -2.76
C GLU A 256 -27.99 -13.69 -1.51
N LEU A 257 -26.93 -12.90 -1.25
CA LEU A 257 -26.92 -11.98 -0.11
C LEU A 257 -27.94 -10.84 -0.29
N LEU A 258 -28.00 -10.20 -1.46
CA LEU A 258 -28.97 -9.13 -1.72
C LEU A 258 -30.40 -9.68 -1.65
N THR A 259 -30.66 -10.87 -2.17
CA THR A 259 -31.96 -11.54 -2.01
C THR A 259 -32.32 -11.73 -0.54
N ALA A 260 -31.38 -12.19 0.30
CA ALA A 260 -31.61 -12.33 1.73
C ALA A 260 -31.88 -10.98 2.42
N ALA A 261 -31.14 -9.93 2.08
CA ALA A 261 -31.33 -8.60 2.64
C ALA A 261 -32.69 -7.98 2.25
N PHE A 262 -33.09 -8.08 0.98
CA PHE A 262 -34.36 -7.53 0.50
C PHE A 262 -35.58 -8.33 0.96
N ALA A 263 -35.42 -9.62 1.29
CA ALA A 263 -36.49 -10.42 1.89
C ALA A 263 -36.94 -9.88 3.26
N MET A 264 -36.12 -9.07 3.92
CA MET A 264 -36.41 -8.44 5.21
C MET A 264 -36.81 -6.96 5.07
N SER A 265 -36.98 -6.45 3.85
CA SER A 265 -37.37 -5.05 3.63
C SER A 265 -38.75 -4.78 4.22
N GLY A 266 -38.89 -3.69 4.97
CA GLY A 266 -40.11 -3.33 5.69
C GLY A 266 -40.29 -4.00 7.06
N GLU A 267 -39.44 -4.95 7.45
CA GLU A 267 -39.51 -5.57 8.77
C GLU A 267 -39.32 -4.52 9.89
N PRO A 268 -40.08 -4.59 11.01
CA PRO A 268 -40.03 -3.57 12.05
C PRO A 268 -38.64 -3.42 12.69
N TYR A 269 -38.27 -2.17 13.00
CA TYR A 269 -37.10 -1.91 13.81
C TYR A 269 -37.36 -2.30 15.27
N GLY A 270 -36.39 -2.96 15.91
CA GLY A 270 -36.47 -3.28 17.33
C GLY A 270 -35.10 -3.20 17.98
N TRP A 271 -34.88 -2.21 18.85
CA TRP A 271 -33.65 -2.09 19.62
C TRP A 271 -33.37 -3.38 20.41
N GLY A 272 -32.18 -3.97 20.24
CA GLY A 272 -31.84 -5.21 20.90
C GLY A 272 -32.70 -6.41 20.46
N GLY A 273 -33.54 -6.27 19.42
CA GLY A 273 -34.52 -7.25 18.98
C GLY A 273 -35.87 -7.17 19.71
N LYS A 274 -36.25 -5.99 20.23
CA LYS A 274 -37.58 -5.74 20.82
C LYS A 274 -38.70 -6.23 19.86
N ASP A 275 -39.68 -6.94 20.42
CA ASP A 275 -40.84 -7.50 19.72
C ASP A 275 -40.52 -8.37 18.47
N GLY A 276 -39.31 -8.91 18.41
CA GLY A 276 -38.84 -9.71 17.28
C GLY A 276 -38.38 -8.88 16.08
N GLY A 277 -38.39 -7.55 16.18
CA GLY A 277 -37.86 -6.65 15.18
C GLY A 277 -36.33 -6.74 15.05
N TYR A 278 -35.78 -5.97 14.11
CA TYR A 278 -34.34 -5.95 13.82
C TYR A 278 -33.75 -4.60 14.21
N ASP A 279 -32.65 -4.61 14.97
CA ASP A 279 -31.75 -3.46 14.97
C ASP A 279 -30.73 -3.56 13.84
N CYS A 280 -29.99 -2.48 13.61
CA CYS A 280 -29.05 -2.35 12.51
C CYS A 280 -28.06 -3.52 12.42
N SER A 281 -27.55 -3.98 13.56
CA SER A 281 -26.58 -5.07 13.64
C SER A 281 -27.20 -6.47 13.61
N ARG A 282 -28.40 -6.66 14.19
CA ARG A 282 -29.10 -7.96 14.12
C ARG A 282 -29.58 -8.25 12.70
N PHE A 283 -30.04 -7.25 11.96
CA PHE A 283 -30.36 -7.35 10.54
C PHE A 283 -29.18 -7.97 9.77
N LEU A 284 -27.98 -7.41 9.90
CA LEU A 284 -26.80 -7.96 9.22
C LEU A 284 -26.38 -9.33 9.75
N LEU A 285 -26.47 -9.55 11.07
CA LEU A 285 -26.14 -10.85 11.67
C LEU A 285 -26.98 -11.97 11.03
N ASP A 286 -28.28 -11.77 10.88
CA ASP A 286 -29.20 -12.76 10.32
C ASP A 286 -29.02 -12.91 8.80
N VAL A 287 -28.85 -11.80 8.06
CA VAL A 287 -28.57 -11.83 6.61
C VAL A 287 -27.32 -12.66 6.29
N PHE A 288 -26.25 -12.53 7.08
CA PHE A 288 -24.98 -13.22 6.80
C PHE A 288 -24.92 -14.66 7.32
N ALA A 289 -25.81 -15.04 8.23
CA ALA A 289 -25.80 -16.32 8.91
C ALA A 289 -25.82 -17.50 7.92
N ASP A 290 -26.70 -17.45 6.92
CA ASP A 290 -26.92 -18.54 5.93
C ASP A 290 -25.69 -18.84 5.06
N PHE A 291 -24.72 -17.93 5.03
CA PHE A 291 -23.49 -18.05 4.24
C PHE A 291 -22.31 -18.55 5.06
N GLY A 292 -22.51 -18.84 6.35
CA GLY A 292 -21.47 -19.26 7.28
C GLY A 292 -20.54 -18.12 7.71
N ILE A 293 -20.93 -16.87 7.45
CA ILE A 293 -20.22 -15.66 7.88
C ILE A 293 -20.81 -15.22 9.22
N GLU A 294 -20.08 -15.50 10.29
CA GLU A 294 -20.53 -15.29 11.67
C GLU A 294 -20.19 -13.89 12.16
N LEU A 295 -21.04 -12.92 11.80
CA LEU A 295 -20.90 -11.56 12.30
C LEU A 295 -21.20 -11.49 13.81
N PRO A 296 -20.43 -10.72 14.60
CA PRO A 296 -20.73 -10.48 16.01
C PRO A 296 -22.01 -9.66 16.19
N ARG A 297 -22.55 -9.62 17.41
CA ARG A 297 -23.85 -8.97 17.69
C ARG A 297 -23.86 -7.45 17.56
N HIS A 298 -22.74 -6.78 17.86
CA HIS A 298 -22.69 -5.32 17.97
C HIS A 298 -22.01 -4.67 16.76
N SER A 299 -22.56 -3.55 16.29
CA SER A 299 -22.10 -2.82 15.08
C SER A 299 -20.60 -2.51 15.07
N ALA A 300 -20.03 -2.06 16.20
CA ALA A 300 -18.61 -1.77 16.31
C ALA A 300 -17.72 -3.00 16.09
N ARG A 301 -18.16 -4.19 16.56
CA ARG A 301 -17.45 -5.45 16.32
C ARG A 301 -17.67 -5.95 14.88
N GLN A 302 -18.87 -5.75 14.32
CA GLN A 302 -19.14 -6.08 12.92
C GLN A 302 -18.27 -5.27 11.96
N ALA A 303 -17.96 -4.02 12.30
CA ALA A 303 -17.05 -3.16 11.55
C ALA A 303 -15.60 -3.68 11.51
N MET A 304 -15.26 -4.70 12.31
CA MET A 304 -13.95 -5.37 12.33
C MET A 304 -14.01 -6.79 11.74
N ALA A 305 -15.20 -7.30 11.42
CA ALA A 305 -15.43 -8.68 11.01
C ALA A 305 -15.31 -8.89 9.48
N GLY A 306 -14.72 -7.94 8.76
CA GLY A 306 -14.50 -8.05 7.31
C GLY A 306 -13.35 -8.99 6.94
N THR A 307 -13.19 -9.24 5.65
CA THR A 307 -11.90 -9.70 5.09
C THR A 307 -10.83 -8.64 5.28
N PHE A 308 -11.23 -7.38 5.11
CA PHE A 308 -10.45 -6.20 5.48
C PHE A 308 -11.40 -5.04 5.81
N SER A 309 -10.87 -4.00 6.45
CA SER A 309 -11.57 -2.73 6.66
C SER A 309 -10.70 -1.55 6.24
N VAL A 310 -11.33 -0.45 5.85
CA VAL A 310 -10.66 0.83 5.56
C VAL A 310 -11.18 1.86 6.54
N ASP A 311 -10.27 2.50 7.26
CA ASP A 311 -10.60 3.66 8.09
C ASP A 311 -10.74 4.90 7.22
N VAL A 312 -11.90 5.56 7.35
CA VAL A 312 -12.26 6.75 6.58
C VAL A 312 -12.72 7.89 7.51
N SER A 313 -12.43 7.80 8.81
CA SER A 313 -12.83 8.82 9.79
C SER A 313 -12.16 10.17 9.53
N SER A 314 -11.00 10.19 8.89
CA SER A 314 -10.24 11.40 8.54
C SER A 314 -10.56 11.95 7.14
N VAL A 315 -11.54 11.37 6.44
CA VAL A 315 -11.92 11.80 5.09
C VAL A 315 -13.10 12.74 5.20
N ASP A 316 -12.87 14.04 5.03
CA ASP A 316 -13.97 15.03 5.03
C ASP A 316 -14.59 15.21 3.63
N ASP A 317 -13.83 14.98 2.58
CA ASP A 317 -14.33 15.09 1.21
C ASP A 317 -15.31 13.95 0.88
N ARG A 318 -16.55 14.35 0.55
CA ARG A 318 -17.63 13.44 0.17
C ARG A 318 -17.32 12.70 -1.13
N ASN A 319 -16.63 13.35 -2.07
CA ASN A 319 -16.29 12.70 -3.33
C ASN A 319 -15.26 11.59 -3.11
N GLU A 320 -14.20 11.84 -2.33
CA GLU A 320 -13.24 10.80 -1.94
C GLU A 320 -13.91 9.65 -1.19
N LYS A 321 -14.82 9.92 -0.22
CA LYS A 321 -15.58 8.84 0.43
C LYS A 321 -16.37 8.00 -0.57
N ARG A 322 -17.04 8.64 -1.55
CA ARG A 322 -17.77 7.93 -2.61
C ARG A 322 -16.83 7.06 -3.46
N LEU A 323 -15.67 7.57 -3.86
CA LEU A 323 -14.66 6.80 -4.61
C LEU A 323 -14.13 5.60 -3.81
N LEU A 324 -13.95 5.75 -2.49
CA LEU A 324 -13.58 4.66 -1.59
C LEU A 324 -14.68 3.60 -1.47
N LEU A 325 -15.95 4.00 -1.44
CA LEU A 325 -17.10 3.09 -1.46
C LEU A 325 -17.13 2.26 -2.75
N GLU A 326 -17.03 2.92 -3.91
CA GLU A 326 -17.01 2.27 -5.22
C GLU A 326 -15.84 1.27 -5.34
N ALA A 327 -14.64 1.72 -4.98
CA ALA A 327 -13.46 0.86 -4.95
C ALA A 327 -13.66 -0.36 -4.04
N SER A 328 -14.33 -0.18 -2.89
CA SER A 328 -14.63 -1.27 -1.94
C SER A 328 -15.66 -2.26 -2.49
N ALA A 329 -16.70 -1.79 -3.17
CA ALA A 329 -17.74 -2.62 -3.78
C ALA A 329 -17.22 -3.54 -4.90
N HIS A 330 -16.21 -3.08 -5.65
CA HIS A 330 -15.49 -3.94 -6.61
C HIS A 330 -14.71 -5.08 -5.94
N ARG A 331 -14.46 -5.02 -4.63
CA ARG A 331 -13.73 -6.05 -3.88
C ARG A 331 -14.64 -7.00 -3.10
N GLY A 332 -15.90 -6.66 -2.86
CA GLY A 332 -16.84 -7.54 -2.18
C GLY A 332 -18.09 -6.82 -1.73
N ILE A 333 -18.74 -7.36 -0.70
CA ILE A 333 -19.86 -6.71 -0.02
C ILE A 333 -19.31 -5.73 1.00
N VAL A 334 -19.90 -4.54 1.08
CA VAL A 334 -19.41 -3.44 1.93
C VAL A 334 -20.43 -3.16 3.04
N LEU A 335 -19.96 -3.19 4.29
CA LEU A 335 -20.69 -2.68 5.45
C LEU A 335 -20.20 -1.29 5.79
N LEU A 336 -21.12 -0.38 6.07
CA LEU A 336 -20.86 1.02 6.38
C LEU A 336 -21.08 1.24 7.86
N HIS A 337 -20.06 1.67 8.59
CA HIS A 337 -20.15 1.87 10.04
C HIS A 337 -19.82 3.30 10.44
N PHE A 338 -20.59 3.80 11.39
CA PHE A 338 -20.22 4.90 12.28
C PHE A 338 -20.71 4.58 13.70
N PRO A 339 -20.18 5.22 14.75
CA PRO A 339 -20.59 4.92 16.13
C PRO A 339 -22.11 4.96 16.31
N GLY A 340 -22.69 3.81 16.68
CA GLY A 340 -24.12 3.63 16.90
C GLY A 340 -24.92 3.07 15.71
N HIS A 341 -24.32 2.88 14.52
CA HIS A 341 -25.06 2.37 13.37
C HIS A 341 -24.20 1.58 12.38
N ILE A 342 -24.83 0.62 11.68
CA ILE A 342 -24.20 -0.13 10.60
C ILE A 342 -25.19 -0.43 9.49
N MET A 343 -24.73 -0.39 8.24
CA MET A 343 -25.58 -0.51 7.05
C MET A 343 -24.96 -1.45 6.02
N LEU A 344 -25.79 -2.08 5.17
CA LEU A 344 -25.33 -2.81 3.98
C LEU A 344 -25.35 -1.85 2.77
N TYR A 345 -24.18 -1.60 2.18
CA TYR A 345 -24.08 -0.77 0.99
C TYR A 345 -24.65 -1.47 -0.25
N LEU A 346 -25.47 -0.76 -1.02
CA LEU A 346 -26.11 -1.30 -2.22
C LEU A 346 -25.39 -0.92 -3.53
N GLY A 347 -24.54 0.10 -3.48
CA GLY A 347 -23.93 0.71 -4.67
C GLY A 347 -24.41 2.15 -4.87
N THR A 348 -24.23 2.66 -6.09
CA THR A 348 -24.76 3.95 -6.52
C THR A 348 -25.98 3.82 -7.42
N SER A 349 -26.93 4.74 -7.29
CA SER A 349 -28.05 4.90 -8.23
C SER A 349 -27.55 5.30 -9.63
N GLU A 350 -28.45 5.40 -10.60
CA GLU A 350 -28.14 5.88 -11.96
C GLU A 350 -27.59 7.32 -11.95
N GLU A 351 -28.02 8.14 -11.00
CA GLU A 351 -27.57 9.52 -10.77
C GLU A 351 -26.27 9.61 -9.95
N GLY A 352 -25.67 8.47 -9.59
CA GLY A 352 -24.41 8.43 -8.82
C GLY A 352 -24.59 8.63 -7.31
N VAL A 353 -25.81 8.52 -6.78
CA VAL A 353 -26.10 8.70 -5.35
C VAL A 353 -25.81 7.38 -4.60
N PRO A 354 -24.96 7.37 -3.56
CA PRO A 354 -24.69 6.16 -2.80
C PRO A 354 -25.86 5.79 -1.89
N MET A 355 -26.25 4.52 -1.90
CA MET A 355 -27.44 4.01 -1.20
C MET A 355 -27.11 2.81 -0.31
N ALA A 356 -27.94 2.57 0.70
CA ALA A 356 -27.80 1.42 1.61
C ALA A 356 -29.16 0.85 2.03
N ILE A 357 -29.19 -0.42 2.41
CA ILE A 357 -30.30 -1.06 3.12
C ILE A 357 -29.89 -1.33 4.58
N HIS A 358 -30.75 -0.97 5.52
CA HIS A 358 -30.48 -1.08 6.94
C HIS A 358 -31.74 -0.97 7.79
N ALA A 359 -31.70 -1.50 9.01
CA ALA A 359 -32.73 -1.32 10.02
C ALA A 359 -32.39 -0.13 10.91
N PHE A 360 -33.26 0.88 10.98
CA PHE A 360 -33.02 2.07 11.81
C PHE A 360 -34.32 2.71 12.30
N SER A 361 -34.24 3.36 13.46
CA SER A 361 -35.39 4.05 14.06
C SER A 361 -35.65 5.41 13.43
N GLU A 362 -34.62 6.25 13.28
CA GLU A 362 -34.82 7.66 12.95
C GLU A 362 -33.65 8.36 12.25
N TYR A 363 -33.95 9.52 11.64
CA TYR A 363 -32.98 10.52 11.19
C TYR A 363 -33.50 11.94 11.46
N VAL A 364 -32.63 12.94 11.41
CA VAL A 364 -32.98 14.33 11.74
C VAL A 364 -32.89 15.22 10.51
N THR A 365 -33.80 16.17 10.36
CA THR A 365 -33.75 17.19 9.30
C THR A 365 -33.87 18.59 9.88
N PRO A 366 -33.07 19.57 9.41
CA PRO A 366 -33.20 20.95 9.84
C PRO A 366 -34.53 21.55 9.37
N CYS A 367 -35.08 22.47 10.15
CA CYS A 367 -36.22 23.27 9.74
C CYS A 367 -35.73 24.55 9.05
N GLU A 368 -36.08 24.72 7.78
CA GLU A 368 -35.56 25.82 6.96
C GLU A 368 -35.83 27.20 7.61
N GLY A 369 -34.77 27.98 7.82
CA GLY A 369 -34.85 29.32 8.42
C GLY A 369 -35.09 29.35 9.94
N LEU A 370 -35.11 28.21 10.62
CA LEU A 370 -35.26 28.09 12.08
C LEU A 370 -34.08 27.31 12.68
N ASP A 371 -33.68 27.64 13.92
CA ASP A 371 -32.73 26.84 14.71
C ASP A 371 -33.47 25.70 15.44
N LEU A 372 -34.24 24.93 14.66
CA LEU A 372 -35.05 23.81 15.10
C LEU A 372 -34.87 22.63 14.14
N GLU A 373 -35.09 21.43 14.65
CA GLU A 373 -34.97 20.21 13.87
C GLU A 373 -36.17 19.28 14.09
N THR A 374 -36.47 18.47 13.09
CA THR A 374 -37.51 17.43 13.14
C THR A 374 -36.86 16.05 13.20
N VAL A 375 -37.32 15.23 14.14
CA VAL A 375 -37.02 13.79 14.19
C VAL A 375 -37.96 13.05 13.25
N ASN A 376 -37.39 12.32 12.29
CA ASN A 376 -38.10 11.56 11.29
C ASN A 376 -38.07 10.08 11.68
N ARG A 377 -39.20 9.53 12.14
CA ARG A 377 -39.35 8.14 12.56
C ARG A 377 -39.59 7.24 11.35
N VAL A 378 -38.73 6.24 11.19
CA VAL A 378 -38.72 5.26 10.11
C VAL A 378 -39.09 3.87 10.64
N ASP A 379 -38.47 3.45 11.74
CA ASP A 379 -38.79 2.25 12.52
C ASP A 379 -38.94 0.94 11.71
N ARG A 380 -38.10 0.76 10.68
CA ARG A 380 -38.12 -0.44 9.82
C ARG A 380 -36.77 -0.69 9.15
N VAL A 381 -36.64 -1.86 8.51
CA VAL A 381 -35.65 -2.10 7.46
C VAL A 381 -36.06 -1.32 6.22
N ALA A 382 -35.22 -0.39 5.77
CA ALA A 382 -35.49 0.43 4.60
C ALA A 382 -34.24 0.68 3.75
N VAL A 383 -34.48 1.00 2.48
CA VAL A 383 -33.47 1.56 1.59
C VAL A 383 -33.40 3.07 1.82
N SER A 384 -32.19 3.61 1.97
CA SER A 384 -31.99 5.05 2.06
C SER A 384 -30.83 5.53 1.20
N ASP A 385 -30.87 6.80 0.81
CA ASP A 385 -29.67 7.51 0.42
C ASP A 385 -28.74 7.73 1.63
N LEU A 386 -27.47 8.01 1.38
CA LEU A 386 -26.52 8.39 2.43
C LEU A 386 -26.49 9.91 2.70
N SER A 387 -27.39 10.68 2.09
CA SER A 387 -27.55 12.13 2.30
C SER A 387 -28.54 12.46 3.42
N LEU A 388 -29.35 11.50 3.88
CA LEU A 388 -30.24 11.64 5.03
C LEU A 388 -29.51 12.20 6.24
N GLY A 389 -30.02 13.31 6.78
CA GLY A 389 -29.38 14.07 7.85
C GLY A 389 -28.63 15.32 7.39
N LYS A 390 -28.55 15.59 6.08
CA LYS A 390 -27.82 16.75 5.54
C LYS A 390 -28.34 18.06 6.13
N GLY A 391 -27.41 18.88 6.61
CA GLY A 391 -27.70 20.18 7.23
C GLY A 391 -28.21 20.11 8.68
N SER A 392 -28.43 18.91 9.23
CA SER A 392 -28.80 18.75 10.64
C SER A 392 -27.58 18.72 11.57
N SER A 393 -27.81 18.88 12.86
CA SER A 393 -26.88 18.70 13.98
C SER A 393 -26.24 17.31 13.99
N ARG A 394 -26.97 16.28 13.52
CA ARG A 394 -26.46 14.90 13.44
C ARG A 394 -25.65 14.63 12.17
N ARG A 395 -25.64 15.56 11.19
CA ARG A 395 -25.03 15.44 9.85
C ARG A 395 -25.58 14.27 9.03
N ASP A 396 -25.26 14.27 7.73
CA ASP A 396 -25.66 13.16 6.85
C ASP A 396 -24.88 11.86 7.10
N PHE A 397 -25.48 10.72 6.76
CA PHE A 397 -24.85 9.41 6.97
C PHE A 397 -23.48 9.27 6.29
N LEU A 398 -23.32 9.72 5.04
CA LEU A 398 -22.04 9.64 4.32
C LEU A 398 -20.91 10.33 5.10
N SER A 399 -21.20 11.53 5.60
CA SER A 399 -20.24 12.33 6.39
C SER A 399 -19.89 11.67 7.72
N ARG A 400 -20.79 10.88 8.31
CA ARG A 400 -20.57 10.20 9.59
C ARG A 400 -19.80 8.90 9.48
N ILE A 401 -19.82 8.22 8.33
CA ILE A 401 -19.12 6.94 8.13
C ILE A 401 -17.65 7.08 8.54
N THR A 402 -17.22 6.22 9.46
CA THR A 402 -15.84 6.14 9.94
C THR A 402 -15.12 4.91 9.42
N ARG A 403 -15.85 3.85 9.04
CA ARG A 403 -15.24 2.60 8.59
C ARG A 403 -16.02 1.92 7.47
N LEU A 404 -15.29 1.45 6.47
CA LEU A 404 -15.78 0.59 5.40
C LEU A 404 -15.28 -0.83 5.66
N THR A 405 -16.19 -1.80 5.78
CA THR A 405 -15.83 -3.20 6.06
C THR A 405 -16.16 -4.05 4.85
N VAL A 406 -15.18 -4.76 4.29
CA VAL A 406 -15.37 -5.51 3.05
C VAL A 406 -15.29 -7.00 3.28
N LEU A 407 -16.29 -7.74 2.81
CA LEU A 407 -16.38 -9.20 2.84
C LEU A 407 -16.25 -9.74 1.40
N GLY A 408 -15.13 -10.36 1.07
CA GLY A 408 -14.85 -10.84 -0.29
C GLY A 408 -13.36 -10.99 -0.61
N LYS A 409 -12.93 -10.35 -1.70
CA LYS A 409 -11.55 -10.40 -2.22
C LYS A 409 -10.62 -9.52 -1.36
N THR A 410 -9.31 -9.60 -1.59
CA THR A 410 -8.30 -8.74 -0.93
C THR A 410 -8.46 -7.25 -1.35
N PRO A 411 -7.87 -6.25 -0.68
CA PRO A 411 -8.11 -4.83 -0.97
C PRO A 411 -7.80 -4.35 -2.40
N GLY A 412 -6.83 -4.97 -3.08
CA GLY A 412 -6.37 -4.52 -4.40
C GLY A 412 -5.64 -3.16 -4.37
N PRO A 413 -5.10 -2.69 -5.51
CA PRO A 413 -4.20 -1.53 -5.56
C PRO A 413 -4.80 -0.21 -5.10
N ALA A 414 -6.11 -0.03 -5.26
CA ALA A 414 -6.80 1.16 -4.76
C ALA A 414 -6.77 1.21 -3.23
N LEU A 415 -7.15 0.12 -2.55
CA LEU A 415 -7.41 0.17 -1.11
C LEU A 415 -6.24 -0.28 -0.24
N VAL A 416 -5.23 -0.95 -0.81
CA VAL A 416 -4.15 -1.63 -0.06
C VAL A 416 -3.38 -0.73 0.90
N ALA A 417 -3.24 0.58 0.60
CA ALA A 417 -2.48 1.50 1.44
C ALA A 417 -3.07 1.70 2.85
N ASN A 418 -4.40 1.62 2.98
CA ASN A 418 -5.13 1.92 4.21
C ASN A 418 -6.02 0.75 4.67
N ALA A 419 -5.89 -0.40 4.03
CA ALA A 419 -6.67 -1.57 4.37
C ALA A 419 -6.04 -2.32 5.54
N GLU A 420 -6.83 -2.47 6.59
CA GLU A 420 -6.55 -3.32 7.73
C GLU A 420 -7.11 -4.72 7.45
N LEU A 421 -6.23 -5.69 7.18
CA LEU A 421 -6.62 -7.07 6.95
C LEU A 421 -7.10 -7.73 8.25
N ARG A 422 -8.02 -8.70 8.14
CA ARG A 422 -8.33 -9.58 9.27
C ARG A 422 -7.08 -10.34 9.75
N PRO A 423 -7.08 -10.84 11.01
CA PRO A 423 -6.08 -11.81 11.45
C PRO A 423 -6.00 -13.01 10.49
N ASN A 424 -4.85 -13.68 10.46
CA ASN A 424 -4.71 -14.93 9.72
C ASN A 424 -5.45 -16.05 10.46
N ALA A 425 -6.02 -17.00 9.72
CA ALA A 425 -6.50 -18.22 10.34
C ALA A 425 -5.31 -18.98 10.98
N PRO A 426 -5.54 -19.75 12.07
CA PRO A 426 -4.48 -20.45 12.79
C PRO A 426 -3.64 -21.33 11.87
N VAL A 427 -2.34 -21.05 11.80
CA VAL A 427 -1.40 -21.83 10.97
C VAL A 427 -0.78 -22.93 11.83
N ALA A 428 -0.91 -24.17 11.37
CA ALA A 428 -0.29 -25.34 11.99
C ALA A 428 0.94 -25.81 11.20
N LEU A 429 1.77 -26.64 11.85
CA LEU A 429 2.84 -27.35 11.16
C LEU A 429 2.24 -28.24 10.05
N PRO A 430 2.73 -28.14 8.80
CA PRO A 430 2.22 -28.98 7.72
C PRO A 430 2.61 -30.43 7.96
N GLN A 431 1.62 -31.34 7.89
CA GLN A 431 1.85 -32.78 8.04
C GLN A 431 2.50 -33.44 6.80
N GLY A 432 2.52 -32.72 5.66
CA GLY A 432 3.09 -33.20 4.39
C GLY A 432 4.49 -32.65 4.10
N ARG A 433 4.96 -32.89 2.86
CA ARG A 433 6.26 -32.36 2.40
C ARG A 433 6.23 -30.83 2.36
N CYS A 434 7.02 -30.23 3.24
CA CYS A 434 7.30 -28.79 3.25
C CYS A 434 8.11 -28.41 1.99
N ALA A 435 7.50 -27.63 1.11
CA ALA A 435 8.12 -27.13 -0.10
C ALA A 435 7.54 -25.77 -0.51
N ASP A 436 8.33 -25.00 -1.24
CA ASP A 436 7.93 -23.75 -1.87
C ASP A 436 7.91 -23.90 -3.40
N THR A 437 7.69 -22.80 -4.11
CA THR A 437 7.70 -22.80 -5.58
C THR A 437 8.47 -21.59 -6.11
N LYS A 438 8.82 -21.63 -7.40
CA LYS A 438 9.44 -20.46 -8.06
C LYS A 438 8.53 -19.22 -8.12
N GLN A 439 7.22 -19.36 -7.89
CA GLN A 439 6.27 -18.24 -7.88
C GLN A 439 6.10 -17.62 -6.49
N THR A 440 6.20 -18.45 -5.45
CA THR A 440 6.18 -18.06 -4.04
C THR A 440 7.25 -18.87 -3.32
N ALA A 441 8.37 -18.21 -3.03
CA ALA A 441 9.57 -18.84 -2.49
C ALA A 441 9.92 -18.26 -1.11
N ILE A 442 10.46 -19.10 -0.24
CA ILE A 442 11.02 -18.70 1.05
C ILE A 442 12.54 -18.73 0.92
N PHE A 443 13.18 -17.76 1.56
CA PHE A 443 14.62 -17.61 1.63
C PHE A 443 15.04 -17.36 3.07
N ARG A 444 16.32 -17.59 3.32
CA ARG A 444 16.98 -17.37 4.61
C ARG A 444 18.24 -16.54 4.44
N SER A 445 18.52 -15.68 5.42
CA SER A 445 19.82 -15.02 5.59
C SER A 445 20.30 -15.22 7.03
N PRO A 446 21.56 -15.63 7.26
CA PRO A 446 22.61 -15.88 6.25
C PRO A 446 22.39 -17.18 5.45
N GLN A 447 23.22 -17.43 4.44
CA GLN A 447 23.16 -18.64 3.59
C GLN A 447 23.23 -19.94 4.41
N ARG A 448 24.07 -19.93 5.45
CA ARG A 448 24.28 -21.02 6.42
C ARG A 448 24.01 -20.46 7.81
N PRO A 449 22.75 -20.48 8.28
CA PRO A 449 22.38 -19.97 9.59
C PRO A 449 23.12 -20.68 10.73
N ASP A 450 23.45 -19.92 11.77
CA ASP A 450 24.00 -20.42 13.02
C ASP A 450 23.48 -19.60 14.21
N SER A 451 23.59 -20.14 15.42
CA SER A 451 23.01 -19.55 16.63
C SER A 451 23.74 -18.30 17.15
N SER A 452 24.89 -17.91 16.57
CA SER A 452 25.62 -16.72 17.00
C SER A 452 25.12 -15.42 16.34
N ARG A 453 24.22 -15.53 15.35
CA ARG A 453 23.70 -14.37 14.62
C ARG A 453 22.21 -14.48 14.30
N PRO A 454 21.55 -13.36 14.02
CA PRO A 454 20.13 -13.35 13.69
C PRO A 454 19.79 -14.16 12.44
N LEU A 455 18.66 -14.87 12.48
CA LEU A 455 18.07 -15.56 11.33
C LEU A 455 16.99 -14.68 10.71
N ARG A 456 17.19 -14.25 9.46
CA ARG A 456 16.17 -13.57 8.67
C ARG A 456 15.49 -14.57 7.74
N VAL A 457 14.17 -14.57 7.72
CA VAL A 457 13.36 -15.37 6.80
C VAL A 457 12.56 -14.43 5.90
N ILE A 458 12.69 -14.61 4.59
CA ILE A 458 12.13 -13.72 3.57
C ILE A 458 11.21 -14.55 2.68
N VAL A 459 9.98 -14.11 2.48
CA VAL A 459 9.08 -14.71 1.48
C VAL A 459 8.83 -13.71 0.37
N THR A 460 8.85 -14.18 -0.88
CA THR A 460 8.55 -13.36 -2.05
C THR A 460 7.54 -14.06 -2.95
N GLY A 461 6.57 -13.31 -3.48
CA GLY A 461 5.49 -13.83 -4.32
C GLY A 461 5.20 -12.95 -5.53
N GLU A 462 5.04 -13.55 -6.72
CA GLU A 462 4.64 -12.80 -7.93
C GLU A 462 3.19 -12.32 -7.92
N ARG A 463 2.34 -12.95 -7.11
CA ARG A 463 0.90 -12.69 -6.98
C ARG A 463 0.60 -12.24 -5.56
N ASP A 464 -0.50 -11.50 -5.42
CA ASP A 464 -1.03 -11.12 -4.11
C ASP A 464 -1.18 -12.39 -3.25
N PRO A 465 -0.49 -12.48 -2.09
CA PRO A 465 -0.55 -13.65 -1.23
C PRO A 465 -1.90 -13.79 -0.52
N GLY A 466 -2.76 -12.77 -0.64
CA GLY A 466 -3.96 -12.60 0.14
C GLY A 466 -3.65 -12.47 1.62
N LEU A 467 -4.36 -13.23 2.43
CA LEU A 467 -4.30 -13.14 3.89
C LEU A 467 -3.19 -14.02 4.49
N ALA A 468 -2.33 -14.61 3.65
CA ALA A 468 -1.25 -15.46 4.12
C ALA A 468 -0.24 -14.66 4.95
N SER A 469 0.21 -15.27 6.04
CA SER A 469 1.20 -14.72 6.97
C SER A 469 2.39 -15.67 7.10
N LEU A 470 3.56 -15.13 7.41
CA LEU A 470 4.77 -15.92 7.66
C LEU A 470 4.88 -16.29 9.14
N VAL A 471 4.76 -17.58 9.43
CA VAL A 471 4.85 -18.15 10.78
C VAL A 471 6.09 -19.05 10.84
N LEU A 472 6.87 -18.94 11.90
CA LEU A 472 8.03 -19.80 12.13
C LEU A 472 7.70 -20.81 13.22
N PHE A 473 8.23 -22.03 13.08
CA PHE A 473 8.22 -23.04 14.12
C PHE A 473 9.65 -23.36 14.51
N ALA A 474 9.94 -23.24 15.81
CA ALA A 474 11.23 -23.53 16.39
C ALA A 474 11.49 -25.05 16.44
N PRO A 475 12.73 -25.50 16.77
CA PRO A 475 13.08 -26.92 16.77
C PRO A 475 12.25 -27.78 17.75
N ASP A 476 11.74 -27.18 18.82
CA ASP A 476 10.85 -27.81 19.81
C ASP A 476 9.37 -27.89 19.35
N GLY A 477 9.06 -27.31 18.18
CA GLY A 477 7.71 -27.23 17.62
C GLY A 477 6.91 -26.01 18.08
N SER A 478 7.47 -25.15 18.93
CA SER A 478 6.80 -23.92 19.37
C SER A 478 6.63 -22.92 18.23
N ARG A 479 5.47 -22.24 18.20
CA ARG A 479 5.14 -21.22 17.21
C ARG A 479 5.79 -19.89 17.59
N VAL A 480 6.54 -19.31 16.66
CA VAL A 480 7.19 -18.01 16.78
C VAL A 480 6.62 -17.07 15.71
N THR A 481 6.10 -15.92 16.13
CA THR A 481 5.51 -14.89 15.25
C THR A 481 6.20 -13.54 15.45
N PRO A 482 7.42 -13.36 14.90
CA PRO A 482 8.09 -12.07 14.97
C PRO A 482 7.32 -11.00 14.19
N ALA A 483 7.62 -9.73 14.47
CA ALA A 483 7.09 -8.61 13.70
C ALA A 483 7.41 -8.81 12.20
N GLN A 484 6.39 -8.71 11.35
CA GLN A 484 6.53 -8.86 9.91
C GLN A 484 6.78 -7.51 9.27
N HIS A 485 7.84 -7.43 8.46
CA HIS A 485 8.12 -6.30 7.59
C HIS A 485 7.51 -6.59 6.21
N VAL A 486 6.46 -5.85 5.82
CA VAL A 486 5.74 -6.05 4.55
C VAL A 486 6.18 -5.02 3.52
N LEU A 487 6.54 -5.51 2.33
CA LEU A 487 6.89 -4.71 1.15
C LEU A 487 5.66 -4.44 0.29
N ASP A 488 5.65 -3.33 -0.44
CA ASP A 488 4.47 -2.83 -1.16
C ASP A 488 4.14 -3.65 -2.41
N GLY A 489 5.19 -4.20 -3.05
CA GLY A 489 5.09 -5.05 -4.22
C GLY A 489 4.45 -4.39 -5.46
N PRO A 490 4.24 -5.16 -6.55
CA PRO A 490 4.78 -6.50 -6.76
C PRO A 490 6.32 -6.49 -6.98
N PRO A 491 7.05 -7.55 -6.59
CA PRO A 491 6.55 -8.79 -5.97
C PRO A 491 6.10 -8.55 -4.53
N HIS A 492 5.04 -9.23 -4.12
CA HIS A 492 4.53 -9.16 -2.76
C HIS A 492 5.48 -9.91 -1.85
N SER A 493 6.19 -9.16 -1.02
CA SER A 493 7.30 -9.70 -0.24
C SER A 493 7.15 -9.29 1.21
N ARG A 494 7.60 -10.14 2.11
CA ARG A 494 7.71 -9.80 3.52
C ARG A 494 8.83 -10.58 4.16
N TRP A 495 9.34 -10.08 5.26
CA TRP A 495 10.40 -10.75 6.00
C TRP A 495 10.21 -10.59 7.50
N VAL A 496 10.78 -11.55 8.23
CA VAL A 496 10.85 -11.58 9.69
C VAL A 496 12.28 -11.86 10.12
N GLU A 497 12.58 -11.54 11.35
CA GLU A 497 13.88 -11.80 11.94
C GLU A 497 13.74 -12.42 13.32
N VAL A 498 14.57 -13.44 13.58
CA VAL A 498 14.77 -14.04 14.89
C VAL A 498 16.16 -13.61 15.37
N PRO A 499 16.27 -12.69 16.35
CA PRO A 499 17.56 -12.14 16.78
C PRO A 499 18.55 -13.19 17.29
N GLN A 500 18.06 -14.21 18.01
CA GLN A 500 18.88 -15.28 18.57
C GLN A 500 18.21 -16.63 18.28
N PRO A 501 18.46 -17.22 17.10
CA PRO A 501 17.85 -18.49 16.73
C PRO A 501 18.51 -19.65 17.48
N GLU A 502 17.70 -20.56 18.03
CA GLU A 502 18.18 -21.81 18.60
C GLU A 502 18.75 -22.73 17.51
N ALA A 503 19.80 -23.48 17.86
CA ALA A 503 20.37 -24.48 16.97
C ALA A 503 19.37 -25.64 16.77
N GLY A 504 19.14 -26.04 15.53
CA GLY A 504 18.19 -27.09 15.19
C GLY A 504 17.44 -26.83 13.88
N ARG A 505 16.36 -27.58 13.68
CA ARG A 505 15.52 -27.49 12.47
C ARG A 505 14.33 -26.59 12.72
N TRP A 506 14.35 -25.42 12.09
CA TRP A 506 13.23 -24.50 12.01
C TRP A 506 12.35 -24.83 10.81
N THR A 507 11.06 -24.50 10.89
CA THR A 507 10.13 -24.58 9.74
C THR A 507 9.46 -23.24 9.53
N ALA A 508 9.68 -22.63 8.37
CA ALA A 508 8.99 -21.42 7.95
C ALA A 508 7.76 -21.80 7.13
N VAL A 509 6.59 -21.29 7.52
CA VAL A 509 5.30 -21.59 6.89
C VAL A 509 4.64 -20.29 6.47
N PHE A 510 4.30 -20.17 5.18
CA PHE A 510 3.56 -19.03 4.65
C PHE A 510 2.14 -19.48 4.27
N ALA A 511 1.16 -19.14 5.09
CA ALA A 511 -0.22 -19.66 4.96
C ALA A 511 -1.28 -18.75 5.60
N ASP A 512 -2.54 -18.97 5.22
CA ASP A 512 -3.75 -18.53 5.95
C ASP A 512 -4.51 -19.79 6.33
N GLY A 513 -4.43 -20.22 7.59
CA GLY A 513 -5.02 -21.49 8.02
C GLY A 513 -4.40 -22.69 7.30
N ASP A 514 -5.26 -23.50 6.68
CA ASP A 514 -4.90 -24.66 5.86
C ASP A 514 -4.49 -24.31 4.42
N LEU A 515 -4.62 -23.04 4.00
CA LEU A 515 -4.18 -22.60 2.68
C LEU A 515 -2.67 -22.33 2.67
N LEU A 516 -1.90 -23.41 2.53
CA LEU A 516 -0.44 -23.34 2.41
C LEU A 516 -0.02 -22.71 1.08
N ARG A 517 0.76 -21.62 1.14
CA ARG A 517 1.34 -20.97 -0.05
C ARG A 517 2.79 -21.36 -0.29
N ALA A 518 3.58 -21.47 0.77
CA ALA A 518 4.97 -21.93 0.71
C ALA A 518 5.42 -22.45 2.09
N CYS A 519 6.39 -23.35 2.08
CA CYS A 519 7.03 -23.86 3.30
C CYS A 519 8.52 -24.15 3.04
N GLU A 520 9.38 -23.83 4.01
CA GLU A 520 10.79 -24.19 3.97
C GLU A 520 11.29 -24.72 5.33
N SER A 521 12.08 -25.79 5.32
CA SER A 521 12.84 -26.24 6.49
C SER A 521 14.23 -25.60 6.51
N ILE A 522 14.58 -24.95 7.62
CA ILE A 522 15.82 -24.20 7.79
C ILE A 522 16.65 -24.87 8.88
N SER A 523 17.89 -25.23 8.59
CA SER A 523 18.83 -25.76 9.59
C SER A 523 19.71 -24.64 10.13
N VAL A 524 19.69 -24.47 11.45
CA VAL A 524 20.53 -23.52 12.20
C VAL A 524 21.62 -24.30 12.92
N ALA A 525 22.88 -24.04 12.60
CA ALA A 525 24.03 -24.67 13.23
C ALA A 525 24.34 -24.06 14.61
N LYS A 526 25.03 -24.81 15.47
CA LYS A 526 25.49 -24.30 16.78
C LYS A 526 26.67 -23.32 16.66
N TYR A 527 27.47 -23.48 15.61
CA TYR A 527 28.69 -22.71 15.38
C TYR A 527 28.78 -22.27 13.93
N PRO A 528 29.41 -21.13 13.64
CA PRO A 528 29.59 -20.64 12.27
C PRO A 528 30.46 -21.60 11.46
N ALA A 529 30.11 -21.78 10.19
CA ALA A 529 30.94 -22.54 9.26
C ALA A 529 32.23 -21.78 8.93
N PRO A 530 33.38 -22.46 8.77
CA PRO A 530 34.60 -21.81 8.33
C PRO A 530 34.44 -21.23 6.91
N PRO A 531 35.10 -20.10 6.61
CA PRO A 531 35.03 -19.49 5.28
C PRO A 531 35.64 -20.39 4.22
N ALA A 532 35.02 -20.43 3.03
CA ALA A 532 35.55 -21.17 1.89
C ALA A 532 36.85 -20.53 1.37
N LYS A 533 37.84 -21.36 1.02
CA LYS A 533 39.10 -20.89 0.41
C LYS A 533 38.90 -20.67 -1.09
N ARG A 534 39.50 -19.59 -1.62
CA ARG A 534 39.45 -19.20 -3.04
C ARG A 534 40.85 -19.31 -3.68
N SER A 535 40.92 -19.79 -4.93
CA SER A 535 42.14 -19.72 -5.75
C SER A 535 42.38 -18.31 -6.29
N SER A 536 43.63 -17.85 -6.28
CA SER A 536 44.00 -16.50 -6.70
C SER A 536 43.85 -16.24 -8.20
N ALA A 537 43.73 -17.27 -9.04
CA ALA A 537 43.61 -17.14 -10.50
C ALA A 537 42.18 -17.46 -11.03
N GLY A 538 41.20 -17.57 -10.14
CA GLY A 538 39.84 -18.03 -10.48
C GLY A 538 38.88 -16.95 -11.00
N PRO A 539 37.66 -17.36 -11.41
CA PRO A 539 36.59 -16.46 -11.84
C PRO A 539 36.15 -15.52 -10.71
N ALA A 540 35.65 -14.32 -11.00
CA ALA A 540 35.14 -13.40 -9.97
C ALA A 540 34.23 -14.10 -8.94
N TRP A 541 33.31 -14.95 -9.42
CA TRP A 541 32.69 -16.01 -8.64
C TRP A 541 32.14 -17.11 -9.55
N GLU A 542 32.06 -18.34 -9.04
CA GLU A 542 31.41 -19.45 -9.73
C GLU A 542 29.90 -19.44 -9.48
N PRO A 543 29.05 -19.55 -10.52
CA PRO A 543 27.61 -19.69 -10.35
C PRO A 543 27.23 -21.03 -9.69
N GLY A 544 26.46 -20.96 -8.61
CA GLY A 544 25.83 -22.13 -7.97
C GLY A 544 24.31 -22.10 -8.01
N ARG A 545 23.72 -21.02 -8.53
CA ARG A 545 22.27 -20.81 -8.70
C ARG A 545 22.00 -20.20 -10.08
N ALA A 546 20.73 -20.17 -10.49
CA ALA A 546 20.30 -19.61 -11.77
C ALA A 546 19.25 -18.51 -11.58
N TRP A 547 19.21 -17.56 -12.52
CA TRP A 547 18.16 -16.53 -12.58
C TRP A 547 16.80 -17.14 -12.95
N ALA A 548 16.03 -17.49 -11.92
CA ALA A 548 14.65 -17.97 -11.99
C ALA A 548 13.67 -16.95 -11.39
N ARG A 549 12.37 -17.25 -11.45
CA ARG A 549 11.29 -16.33 -11.05
C ARG A 549 11.45 -15.87 -9.59
N ASP A 550 11.76 -16.80 -8.71
CA ASP A 550 12.07 -16.62 -7.30
C ASP A 550 13.28 -15.69 -7.06
N SER A 551 14.40 -15.89 -7.77
CA SER A 551 15.55 -15.00 -7.64
C SER A 551 15.30 -13.58 -8.18
N GLU A 552 14.46 -13.44 -9.22
CA GLU A 552 14.03 -12.10 -9.69
C GLU A 552 13.12 -11.42 -8.67
N ASN A 553 12.22 -12.18 -8.04
CA ASN A 553 11.37 -11.64 -6.98
C ASN A 553 12.20 -11.18 -5.78
N LEU A 554 13.20 -11.98 -5.37
CA LEU A 554 14.11 -11.62 -4.29
C LEU A 554 14.99 -10.42 -4.64
N PHE A 555 15.43 -10.28 -5.90
CA PHE A 555 16.17 -9.09 -6.34
C PHE A 555 15.32 -7.82 -6.21
N ALA A 556 14.05 -7.88 -6.66
CA ALA A 556 13.14 -6.75 -6.51
C ALA A 556 12.88 -6.42 -5.03
N ALA A 557 12.62 -7.43 -4.19
CA ALA A 557 12.45 -7.23 -2.75
C ALA A 557 13.70 -6.60 -2.09
N PHE A 558 14.90 -7.03 -2.52
CA PHE A 558 16.16 -6.45 -2.07
C PHE A 558 16.28 -4.97 -2.43
N VAL A 559 16.02 -4.60 -3.69
CA VAL A 559 16.07 -3.19 -4.13
C VAL A 559 15.04 -2.34 -3.38
N GLU A 560 13.82 -2.85 -3.20
CA GLU A 560 12.77 -2.11 -2.47
C GLU A 560 13.15 -1.86 -1.02
N GLN A 561 13.62 -2.88 -0.31
CA GLN A 561 14.05 -2.73 1.09
C GLN A 561 15.27 -1.81 1.22
N LEU A 562 16.22 -1.90 0.28
CA LEU A 562 17.44 -1.10 0.32
C LEU A 562 17.15 0.40 0.31
N PHE A 563 16.20 0.83 -0.53
CA PHE A 563 15.81 2.24 -0.69
C PHE A 563 14.54 2.63 0.08
N ARG A 564 14.10 1.80 1.03
CA ARG A 564 12.89 2.04 1.81
C ARG A 564 13.14 3.17 2.81
N GLU A 565 12.34 4.22 2.73
CA GLU A 565 12.29 5.36 3.64
C GLU A 565 10.86 5.96 3.61
N PRO A 566 10.44 6.70 4.66
CA PRO A 566 9.24 7.54 4.62
C PRO A 566 9.22 8.49 3.42
N ILE A 567 8.04 9.01 3.07
CA ILE A 567 7.88 10.00 2.00
C ILE A 567 8.00 11.41 2.57
N GLY A 568 8.63 12.28 1.80
CA GLY A 568 8.90 13.67 2.18
C GLY A 568 10.39 13.91 2.43
N ASP A 569 11.10 12.87 2.84
CA ASP A 569 12.54 12.94 3.00
C ASP A 569 13.21 12.68 1.64
N ASP A 570 13.70 13.75 1.00
CA ASP A 570 14.63 13.66 -0.12
C ASP A 570 15.99 13.16 0.43
N VAL A 571 16.00 11.87 0.82
CA VAL A 571 17.17 11.24 1.43
C VAL A 571 18.20 10.99 0.35
N THR A 572 19.37 11.57 0.56
CA THR A 572 20.58 11.26 -0.17
C THR A 572 21.56 10.55 0.76
N TRP A 573 22.33 9.63 0.18
CA TRP A 573 23.45 8.96 0.83
C TRP A 573 24.72 9.36 0.12
N SER A 574 25.82 9.49 0.86
CA SER A 574 27.07 9.96 0.26
C SER A 574 27.62 8.98 -0.78
N ARG A 575 27.28 7.68 -0.62
CA ARG A 575 27.69 6.59 -1.50
C ARG A 575 26.83 5.35 -1.30
N LEU A 576 26.79 4.48 -2.31
CA LEU A 576 26.06 3.20 -2.24
C LEU A 576 26.53 2.33 -1.06
N GLN A 577 27.81 2.41 -0.69
CA GLN A 577 28.38 1.67 0.43
C GLN A 577 27.63 1.87 1.77
N GLU A 578 27.08 3.06 2.03
CA GLU A 578 26.32 3.33 3.25
C GLU A 578 25.03 2.51 3.31
N LEU A 579 24.31 2.42 2.19
CA LEU A 579 23.08 1.66 2.06
C LEU A 579 23.31 0.16 2.24
N ILE A 580 24.29 -0.41 1.54
CA ILE A 580 24.55 -1.86 1.60
C ILE A 580 25.19 -2.27 2.93
N GLY A 581 25.89 -1.35 3.61
CA GLY A 581 26.47 -1.54 4.93
C GLY A 581 25.45 -1.51 6.07
N GLU A 582 24.21 -1.06 5.81
CA GLU A 582 23.16 -0.99 6.83
C GLU A 582 22.34 -2.28 6.89
N ARG A 583 22.32 -2.91 8.06
CA ARG A 583 21.73 -4.22 8.30
C ARG A 583 20.23 -4.30 8.02
N ASP A 584 19.50 -3.25 8.37
CA ASP A 584 18.04 -3.22 8.26
C ASP A 584 17.58 -2.90 6.83
N ARG A 585 18.44 -2.28 6.01
CA ARG A 585 18.21 -2.02 4.57
C ARG A 585 18.59 -3.21 3.70
N ASN A 586 19.69 -3.87 4.02
CA ASN A 586 20.23 -4.93 3.19
C ASN A 586 19.61 -6.28 3.59
N LEU A 587 18.62 -6.76 2.83
CA LEU A 587 18.00 -8.07 3.06
C LEU A 587 19.01 -9.23 3.13
N LEU A 588 20.15 -9.09 2.45
CA LEU A 588 21.23 -10.07 2.38
C LEU A 588 22.45 -9.63 3.21
N TYR A 589 22.26 -8.80 4.23
CA TYR A 589 23.35 -8.37 5.11
C TYR A 589 24.07 -9.58 5.72
N ASP A 590 25.40 -9.60 5.58
CA ASP A 590 26.32 -10.67 6.00
C ASP A 590 25.86 -12.08 5.55
N TYR A 591 25.19 -12.17 4.39
CA TYR A 591 24.66 -13.43 3.86
C TYR A 591 25.71 -14.54 3.74
N ARG A 592 26.96 -14.17 3.46
CA ARG A 592 28.08 -15.11 3.32
C ARG A 592 28.87 -15.31 4.60
N SER A 593 28.51 -14.60 5.66
CA SER A 593 29.05 -14.79 7.00
C SER A 593 30.54 -14.45 7.15
N VAL A 594 31.03 -13.48 6.39
CA VAL A 594 32.45 -13.06 6.40
C VAL A 594 32.63 -11.55 6.57
N GLY A 595 31.59 -10.85 7.03
CA GLY A 595 31.57 -9.40 7.18
C GLY A 595 31.75 -8.67 5.86
N GLU A 596 31.25 -9.26 4.77
CA GLU A 596 31.56 -8.80 3.42
C GLU A 596 31.06 -7.40 3.12
N ASP A 597 29.89 -7.04 3.64
CA ASP A 597 29.21 -5.79 3.28
C ASP A 597 29.92 -4.56 3.83
N ALA A 598 30.59 -4.68 4.98
CA ALA A 598 31.40 -3.61 5.57
C ALA A 598 32.77 -3.42 4.88
N ARG A 599 33.16 -4.34 3.99
CA ARG A 599 34.50 -4.37 3.35
C ARG A 599 34.45 -4.03 1.86
N LEU A 600 33.25 -3.77 1.36
CA LEU A 600 33.02 -3.23 0.03
C LEU A 600 33.28 -1.71 0.02
N ASP A 601 33.35 -1.16 -1.18
CA ASP A 601 33.69 0.24 -1.43
C ASP A 601 33.14 0.60 -2.82
N LEU A 602 31.81 0.64 -2.90
CA LEU A 602 31.06 0.81 -4.14
C LEU A 602 30.59 2.26 -4.27
N GLU A 603 31.07 2.93 -5.32
CA GLU A 603 30.79 4.33 -5.64
C GLU A 603 30.33 4.44 -7.11
N PRO A 604 29.09 4.03 -7.42
CA PRO A 604 28.58 4.08 -8.78
C PRO A 604 28.16 5.49 -9.19
N ASP A 605 28.24 5.80 -10.48
CA ASP A 605 27.44 6.86 -11.09
C ASP A 605 26.03 6.36 -11.51
N CYS A 606 25.23 7.21 -12.18
CA CYS A 606 23.87 6.85 -12.59
C CYS A 606 23.82 5.61 -13.50
N ALA A 607 24.82 5.42 -14.36
CA ALA A 607 24.89 4.30 -15.29
C ALA A 607 25.38 3.02 -14.60
N ASP A 608 26.28 3.16 -13.62
CA ASP A 608 26.84 2.05 -12.86
C ASP A 608 25.85 1.46 -11.86
N LEU A 609 25.03 2.30 -11.21
CA LEU A 609 24.12 1.92 -10.13
C LEU A 609 23.27 0.65 -10.44
N PRO A 610 22.54 0.56 -11.58
CA PRO A 610 21.79 -0.65 -11.91
C PRO A 610 22.67 -1.90 -12.00
N TYR A 611 23.84 -1.78 -12.62
CA TYR A 611 24.78 -2.90 -12.76
C TYR A 611 25.39 -3.30 -11.40
N PHE A 612 25.73 -2.33 -10.55
CA PHE A 612 26.28 -2.55 -9.22
C PHE A 612 25.29 -3.31 -8.33
N LEU A 613 24.03 -2.87 -8.28
CA LEU A 613 22.98 -3.55 -7.51
C LEU A 613 22.78 -4.99 -7.99
N ARG A 614 22.71 -5.19 -9.31
CA ARG A 614 22.48 -6.51 -9.91
C ARG A 614 23.69 -7.44 -9.74
N ALA A 615 24.91 -6.95 -9.91
CA ALA A 615 26.14 -7.70 -9.72
C ALA A 615 26.38 -8.06 -8.25
N TYR A 616 26.17 -7.12 -7.33
CA TYR A 616 26.25 -7.35 -5.88
C TYR A 616 25.27 -8.46 -5.48
N PHE A 617 24.00 -8.36 -5.87
CA PHE A 617 23.02 -9.39 -5.59
C PHE A 617 23.39 -10.75 -6.20
N ALA A 618 23.85 -10.75 -7.46
CA ALA A 618 24.31 -11.97 -8.14
C ALA A 618 25.48 -12.64 -7.41
N TRP A 619 26.46 -11.86 -6.96
CA TRP A 619 27.61 -12.35 -6.22
C TRP A 619 27.22 -12.95 -4.86
N LYS A 620 26.32 -12.29 -4.12
CA LYS A 620 25.82 -12.77 -2.82
C LYS A 620 25.15 -14.13 -2.97
N LEU A 621 24.32 -14.32 -4.00
CA LEU A 621 23.59 -15.57 -4.25
C LEU A 621 24.30 -16.57 -5.17
N ARG A 622 25.50 -16.25 -5.67
CA ARG A 622 26.24 -17.04 -6.68
C ARG A 622 25.40 -17.29 -7.96
N LEU A 623 24.78 -16.24 -8.51
CA LEU A 623 24.04 -16.25 -9.78
C LEU A 623 24.99 -15.89 -10.95
N PRO A 624 24.74 -16.35 -12.19
CA PRO A 624 25.51 -15.91 -13.34
C PRO A 624 25.26 -14.43 -13.65
N PHE A 625 26.28 -13.75 -14.15
CA PHE A 625 26.22 -12.34 -14.51
C PHE A 625 27.09 -12.07 -15.73
N VAL A 626 26.53 -11.35 -16.70
CA VAL A 626 27.21 -10.94 -17.92
C VAL A 626 26.85 -9.49 -18.22
N TYR A 627 27.75 -8.80 -18.93
CA TYR A 627 27.54 -7.42 -19.38
C TYR A 627 28.35 -7.13 -20.64
N ARG A 628 27.97 -6.08 -21.37
CA ARG A 628 28.60 -5.70 -22.65
C ARG A 628 29.20 -4.30 -22.60
N ALA A 629 30.29 -4.11 -23.35
CA ALA A 629 30.74 -2.78 -23.75
C ALA A 629 29.81 -2.26 -24.85
N CYS A 630 29.47 -0.97 -24.80
CA CYS A 630 28.65 -0.36 -25.83
C CYS A 630 29.29 0.91 -26.39
N THR A 631 28.85 1.31 -27.58
CA THR A 631 29.23 2.59 -28.17
C THR A 631 28.38 3.70 -27.57
N ARG A 632 28.92 4.93 -27.51
CA ARG A 632 28.19 6.09 -26.96
C ARG A 632 26.99 6.55 -27.81
N GLY A 633 26.90 6.09 -29.06
CA GLY A 633 25.99 6.64 -30.08
C GLY A 633 26.51 7.95 -30.67
N ARG A 634 26.02 8.31 -31.86
CA ARG A 634 26.30 9.57 -32.58
C ARG A 634 25.00 10.08 -33.22
N LYS A 635 25.00 11.31 -33.74
CA LYS A 635 23.84 11.99 -34.34
C LYS A 635 23.00 11.13 -35.30
N ASP A 636 23.67 10.28 -36.08
CA ASP A 636 23.06 9.43 -37.11
C ASP A 636 23.29 7.92 -36.83
N THR A 637 23.76 7.55 -35.64
CA THR A 637 24.05 6.15 -35.30
C THR A 637 23.66 5.86 -33.85
N PRO A 638 22.65 5.01 -33.59
CA PRO A 638 22.24 4.70 -32.23
C PRO A 638 23.35 3.99 -31.44
N PRO A 639 23.29 3.96 -30.10
CA PRO A 639 24.15 3.12 -29.29
C PRO A 639 23.97 1.64 -29.67
N VAL A 640 25.08 0.97 -29.97
CA VAL A 640 25.16 -0.47 -30.26
C VAL A 640 26.22 -1.09 -29.37
N CYS A 641 25.98 -2.29 -28.85
CA CYS A 641 26.96 -2.99 -28.04
C CYS A 641 27.87 -3.92 -28.83
N GLU A 642 29.08 -4.10 -28.32
CA GLU A 642 30.09 -4.93 -28.94
C GLU A 642 29.72 -6.43 -28.82
N PRO A 643 30.20 -7.28 -29.76
CA PRO A 643 29.99 -8.72 -29.69
C PRO A 643 30.61 -9.35 -28.44
N THR A 644 31.70 -8.77 -27.92
CA THR A 644 32.40 -9.22 -26.71
C THR A 644 31.50 -9.10 -25.49
N VAL A 645 31.38 -10.19 -24.74
CA VAL A 645 30.61 -10.22 -23.50
C VAL A 645 31.56 -10.54 -22.35
N PHE A 646 31.53 -9.68 -21.35
CA PHE A 646 32.25 -9.87 -20.10
C PHE A 646 31.38 -10.64 -19.12
N SER A 647 31.99 -11.42 -18.24
CA SER A 647 31.25 -12.28 -17.33
C SER A 647 31.89 -12.39 -15.95
N ASN A 648 31.11 -12.86 -14.98
CA ASN A 648 31.63 -13.24 -13.66
C ASN A 648 32.61 -14.43 -13.71
N LEU A 649 32.73 -15.12 -14.85
CA LEU A 649 33.66 -16.21 -15.08
C LEU A 649 35.04 -15.72 -15.54
N ASP A 650 35.16 -14.44 -15.90
CA ASP A 650 36.44 -13.85 -16.27
C ASP A 650 37.40 -13.95 -15.08
N ALA A 651 38.65 -14.30 -15.35
CA ALA A 651 39.66 -14.45 -14.32
C ALA A 651 39.92 -13.12 -13.61
N VAL A 652 39.86 -13.14 -12.27
CA VAL A 652 40.13 -11.96 -11.44
C VAL A 652 41.20 -12.33 -10.41
N PRO A 653 42.42 -11.75 -10.50
CA PRO A 653 43.53 -12.11 -9.64
C PRO A 653 43.32 -11.61 -8.20
N ASP A 654 42.75 -12.43 -7.32
CA ASP A 654 42.59 -12.15 -5.88
C ASP A 654 42.36 -13.45 -5.09
N SER A 655 43.02 -13.61 -3.94
CA SER A 655 42.85 -14.74 -3.02
C SER A 655 41.66 -14.60 -2.07
N ASN A 656 41.00 -13.44 -2.06
CA ASN A 656 39.85 -13.10 -1.22
C ASN A 656 38.60 -12.83 -2.08
N ASP A 657 37.49 -13.50 -1.76
CA ASP A 657 36.20 -13.36 -2.48
C ASP A 657 35.70 -11.91 -2.55
N VAL A 658 35.86 -11.12 -1.47
CA VAL A 658 35.45 -9.70 -1.44
C VAL A 658 36.33 -8.86 -2.36
N GLY A 659 37.64 -9.12 -2.36
CA GLY A 659 38.59 -8.41 -3.21
C GLY A 659 38.40 -8.72 -4.70
N ALA A 660 38.12 -9.99 -5.02
CA ALA A 660 37.75 -10.41 -6.37
C ALA A 660 36.50 -9.68 -6.88
N PHE A 661 35.45 -9.60 -6.06
CA PHE A 661 34.24 -8.86 -6.42
C PHE A 661 34.49 -7.36 -6.60
N ARG A 662 35.29 -6.72 -5.73
CA ARG A 662 35.67 -5.30 -5.88
C ARG A 662 36.38 -5.04 -7.22
N ARG A 663 37.33 -5.90 -7.60
CA ARG A 663 38.02 -5.78 -8.90
C ARG A 663 37.08 -5.97 -10.08
N PHE A 664 36.15 -6.93 -9.98
CA PHE A 664 35.10 -7.14 -10.98
C PHE A 664 34.21 -5.90 -11.14
N ALA A 665 33.71 -5.35 -10.03
CA ALA A 665 32.85 -4.17 -10.04
C ALA A 665 33.55 -2.94 -10.66
N ARG A 666 34.84 -2.73 -10.33
CA ARG A 666 35.65 -1.65 -10.94
C ARG A 666 35.83 -1.82 -12.45
N ARG A 667 36.10 -3.05 -12.91
CA ARG A 667 36.21 -3.33 -14.35
C ARG A 667 34.88 -3.06 -15.06
N MET A 668 33.77 -3.48 -14.45
CA MET A 668 32.43 -3.25 -14.97
C MET A 668 32.13 -1.75 -15.09
N ALA A 669 32.38 -0.96 -14.04
CA ALA A 669 32.22 0.50 -14.07
C ALA A 669 33.03 1.17 -15.18
N GLY A 670 34.26 0.70 -15.42
CA GLY A 670 35.09 1.18 -16.53
C GLY A 670 34.61 0.75 -17.93
N THR A 671 33.58 -0.09 -18.03
CA THR A 671 33.10 -0.67 -19.30
C THR A 671 31.70 -0.18 -19.67
N VAL A 672 30.79 -0.13 -18.70
CA VAL A 672 29.41 0.34 -18.92
C VAL A 672 29.35 1.86 -18.84
N HIS A 673 28.37 2.47 -19.49
CA HIS A 673 28.11 3.90 -19.39
C HIS A 673 26.65 4.19 -19.72
N SER A 674 26.24 5.45 -19.64
CA SER A 674 24.85 5.87 -19.81
C SER A 674 24.20 5.54 -21.16
N SER A 675 24.95 5.12 -22.18
CA SER A 675 24.37 4.64 -23.44
C SER A 675 24.13 3.13 -23.48
N SER A 676 24.78 2.35 -22.59
CA SER A 676 24.56 0.90 -22.48
C SER A 676 23.09 0.53 -22.30
N PRO A 677 22.28 1.22 -21.45
CA PRO A 677 20.86 0.92 -21.35
C PRO A 677 20.00 1.58 -22.44
N ARG A 678 20.57 2.42 -23.33
CA ARG A 678 19.82 3.20 -24.34
C ARG A 678 19.88 2.63 -25.76
N THR A 679 20.36 1.40 -25.92
CA THR A 679 20.27 0.69 -27.20
C THR A 679 18.83 0.62 -27.72
N LEU A 680 18.67 0.45 -29.03
CA LEU A 680 17.36 0.43 -29.65
C LEU A 680 16.47 -0.71 -29.09
N PRO A 681 15.14 -0.52 -29.02
CA PRO A 681 14.19 -1.54 -28.54
C PRO A 681 14.29 -2.89 -29.27
N THR A 682 14.67 -2.85 -30.54
CA THR A 682 14.77 -3.99 -31.44
C THR A 682 16.11 -4.71 -31.38
N ASP A 683 17.14 -4.12 -30.75
CA ASP A 683 18.47 -4.70 -30.65
C ASP A 683 18.46 -5.90 -29.70
N ASP A 684 19.03 -7.02 -30.14
CA ASP A 684 19.20 -8.25 -29.36
C ASP A 684 20.56 -8.37 -28.68
N GLN A 685 21.56 -7.61 -29.14
CA GLN A 685 22.92 -7.63 -28.62
C GLN A 685 23.08 -6.58 -27.51
N THR A 686 22.20 -6.59 -26.52
CA THR A 686 22.21 -5.64 -25.40
C THR A 686 21.90 -6.36 -24.10
N ASP A 687 22.23 -5.78 -22.95
CA ASP A 687 22.00 -6.39 -21.64
C ASP A 687 20.54 -6.23 -21.15
N LEU A 688 19.82 -5.26 -21.71
CA LEU A 688 18.48 -4.87 -21.27
C LEU A 688 17.45 -4.95 -22.41
N TYR A 689 16.16 -4.96 -22.07
CA TYR A 689 15.08 -4.95 -23.06
C TYR A 689 13.84 -4.19 -22.55
N PRO A 690 13.04 -3.58 -23.45
CA PRO A 690 11.78 -2.91 -23.10
C PRO A 690 10.76 -3.83 -22.42
N LEU A 691 10.14 -3.33 -21.34
CA LEU A 691 9.13 -4.05 -20.57
C LEU A 691 7.70 -3.68 -20.98
N ARG A 692 6.75 -4.55 -20.63
CA ARG A 692 5.32 -4.26 -20.68
C ARG A 692 4.94 -3.12 -19.72
N SER A 693 4.00 -2.30 -20.14
CA SER A 693 3.46 -1.18 -19.35
C SER A 693 2.47 -1.65 -18.26
N ASN A 694 2.98 -2.30 -17.20
CA ASN A 694 2.20 -2.63 -16.01
C ASN A 694 3.09 -2.82 -14.75
N ARG A 695 2.49 -2.64 -13.56
CA ARG A 695 3.20 -2.77 -12.25
C ARG A 695 3.90 -4.10 -12.07
N ARG A 696 3.32 -5.20 -12.59
CA ARG A 696 3.92 -6.54 -12.44
C ARG A 696 5.18 -6.72 -13.29
N ALA A 697 5.40 -5.92 -14.32
CA ALA A 697 6.64 -5.92 -15.09
C ALA A 697 7.63 -4.87 -14.57
N MET A 698 7.16 -3.65 -14.27
CA MET A 698 7.96 -2.52 -13.77
C MET A 698 8.27 -2.62 -12.27
N ARG A 699 8.91 -3.71 -11.85
CA ARG A 699 9.20 -3.98 -10.43
C ARG A 699 10.40 -3.18 -9.93
N PRO A 700 10.59 -3.07 -8.61
CA PRO A 700 11.88 -2.66 -8.05
C PRO A 700 13.07 -3.39 -8.72
N GLY A 701 14.12 -2.65 -9.07
CA GLY A 701 15.25 -3.15 -9.86
C GLY A 701 15.09 -3.00 -11.38
N THR A 702 13.94 -2.55 -11.87
CA THR A 702 13.74 -2.15 -13.28
C THR A 702 14.59 -0.93 -13.60
N VAL A 703 15.24 -0.92 -14.75
CA VAL A 703 16.07 0.21 -15.20
C VAL A 703 15.19 1.17 -16.00
N PHE A 704 15.23 2.46 -15.70
CA PHE A 704 14.68 3.51 -16.55
C PHE A 704 15.82 4.26 -17.20
N ALA A 705 15.87 4.28 -18.53
CA ALA A 705 16.86 5.04 -19.27
C ALA A 705 16.18 6.24 -19.93
N ASP A 706 16.56 7.45 -19.54
CA ASP A 706 16.06 8.65 -20.19
C ASP A 706 16.70 8.80 -21.59
N PRO A 707 16.12 9.60 -22.51
CA PRO A 707 16.68 9.73 -23.87
C PRO A 707 18.07 10.37 -23.89
N TYR A 708 18.48 10.99 -22.79
CA TYR A 708 19.59 11.92 -22.74
C TYR A 708 20.77 11.48 -21.88
N GLY A 709 20.75 10.26 -21.34
CA GLY A 709 21.87 9.64 -20.65
C GLY A 709 21.76 9.61 -19.13
N HIS A 710 20.61 9.92 -18.54
CA HIS A 710 20.37 9.63 -17.13
C HIS A 710 19.67 8.30 -16.97
N VAL A 711 20.10 7.55 -15.97
CA VAL A 711 19.63 6.20 -15.71
C VAL A 711 19.17 6.14 -14.27
N LEU A 712 17.97 5.62 -14.06
CA LEU A 712 17.38 5.39 -12.75
C LEU A 712 17.06 3.92 -12.57
N VAL A 713 16.96 3.48 -11.33
CA VAL A 713 16.44 2.18 -10.96
C VAL A 713 15.13 2.38 -10.23
N VAL A 714 14.06 1.69 -10.65
CA VAL A 714 12.80 1.68 -9.87
C VAL A 714 13.13 1.14 -8.49
N ALA A 715 12.88 1.94 -7.46
CA ALA A 715 13.14 1.60 -6.08
C ALA A 715 11.87 1.04 -5.42
N ARG A 716 10.73 1.71 -5.59
CA ARG A 716 9.51 1.39 -4.82
C ARG A 716 8.25 1.90 -5.50
N TRP A 717 7.14 1.17 -5.34
CA TRP A 717 5.80 1.66 -5.64
C TRP A 717 5.07 1.94 -4.33
N LYS A 718 4.85 3.21 -3.97
CA LYS A 718 3.91 3.54 -2.88
C LYS A 718 2.48 3.43 -3.44
N PRO A 719 1.60 2.64 -2.82
CA PRO A 719 0.17 2.62 -3.18
C PRO A 719 -0.51 3.94 -2.79
N GLN A 720 -1.57 4.29 -3.52
CA GLN A 720 -2.37 5.47 -3.25
C GLN A 720 -3.07 5.36 -1.88
N GLY A 721 -2.81 6.36 -1.02
CA GLY A 721 -3.44 6.48 0.28
C GLY A 721 -4.85 7.05 0.18
N VAL A 722 -5.54 7.10 1.32
CA VAL A 722 -6.85 7.77 1.45
C VAL A 722 -6.73 9.30 1.34
N SER A 723 -5.66 9.87 1.87
CA SER A 723 -5.37 11.32 1.80
C SER A 723 -4.22 11.68 0.87
N ASP A 724 -3.45 10.67 0.43
CA ASP A 724 -2.19 10.83 -0.30
C ASP A 724 -2.26 10.17 -1.67
N TYR A 725 -1.58 10.74 -2.65
CA TYR A 725 -1.37 10.08 -3.94
C TYR A 725 -0.32 8.95 -3.82
N GLY A 726 -0.47 7.94 -4.67
CA GLY A 726 0.53 6.91 -4.89
C GLY A 726 1.74 7.50 -5.61
N VAL A 727 2.91 6.88 -5.45
CA VAL A 727 4.15 7.39 -6.06
C VAL A 727 4.99 6.22 -6.56
N LEU A 728 5.47 6.31 -7.80
CA LEU A 728 6.60 5.50 -8.23
C LEU A 728 7.89 6.22 -7.86
N ILE A 729 8.77 5.55 -7.12
CA ILE A 729 10.05 6.09 -6.67
C ILE A 729 11.17 5.38 -7.44
N GLY A 730 12.07 6.14 -8.05
CA GLY A 730 13.35 5.68 -8.56
C GLY A 730 14.51 6.05 -7.63
N ALA A 731 15.65 5.43 -7.86
CA ALA A 731 16.94 5.79 -7.29
C ALA A 731 17.93 6.08 -8.41
N ASP A 732 18.74 7.13 -8.23
CA ASP A 732 19.86 7.49 -9.11
C ASP A 732 21.15 7.63 -8.29
N ALA A 733 22.29 7.63 -8.98
CA ALA A 733 23.57 7.97 -8.39
C ALA A 733 24.25 9.07 -9.22
N GLN A 734 25.08 9.88 -8.59
CA GLN A 734 25.76 11.00 -9.22
C GLN A 734 27.25 10.67 -9.45
N PRO A 735 27.97 11.40 -10.32
CA PRO A 735 29.41 11.19 -10.54
C PRO A 735 30.27 11.36 -9.27
N ASP A 736 29.79 12.10 -8.27
CA ASP A 736 30.44 12.25 -6.97
C ASP A 736 30.18 11.08 -6.00
N GLY A 737 29.45 10.05 -6.45
CA GLY A 737 29.06 8.87 -5.69
C GLY A 737 27.74 9.00 -4.94
N THR A 738 27.17 10.21 -4.83
CA THR A 738 25.94 10.46 -4.08
C THR A 738 24.78 9.65 -4.66
N VAL A 739 24.06 8.91 -3.82
CA VAL A 739 22.87 8.15 -4.20
C VAL A 739 21.64 8.86 -3.69
N GLY A 740 20.62 9.05 -4.54
CA GLY A 740 19.40 9.78 -4.19
C GLY A 740 18.14 9.06 -4.67
N ARG A 741 16.99 9.44 -4.08
CA ARG A 741 15.67 9.02 -4.54
C ARG A 741 15.03 10.09 -5.42
N ARG A 742 14.18 9.66 -6.37
CA ARG A 742 13.45 10.51 -7.31
C ARG A 742 12.00 10.05 -7.41
N ARG A 743 11.05 10.95 -7.23
CA ARG A 743 9.64 10.66 -7.55
C ARG A 743 9.46 10.58 -9.06
N PHE A 744 8.55 9.74 -9.52
CA PHE A 744 8.15 9.68 -10.92
C PHE A 744 7.30 10.90 -11.26
N TRP A 745 7.77 11.65 -12.26
CA TRP A 745 7.04 12.72 -12.95
C TRP A 745 7.89 13.20 -14.13
N ARG A 746 7.32 14.05 -14.99
CA ARG A 746 7.95 14.53 -16.24
C ARG A 746 9.32 15.19 -16.04
N GLY A 747 9.57 15.86 -14.92
CA GLY A 747 10.86 16.51 -14.63
C GLY A 747 12.00 15.55 -14.26
N SER A 748 11.68 14.36 -13.74
CA SER A 748 12.69 13.39 -13.26
C SER A 748 12.81 12.13 -14.14
N PHE A 749 11.73 11.73 -14.82
CA PHE A 749 11.66 10.56 -15.68
C PHE A 749 11.36 10.99 -17.12
N LEU A 750 12.35 11.59 -17.78
CA LEU A 750 12.19 12.06 -19.16
C LEU A 750 11.99 10.89 -20.12
N PHE A 751 10.93 10.96 -20.90
CA PHE A 751 10.56 9.94 -21.86
C PHE A 751 10.34 10.54 -23.26
N THR A 752 10.69 9.76 -24.29
CA THR A 752 10.32 10.04 -25.68
C THR A 752 9.85 8.73 -26.34
N PRO A 753 8.74 8.75 -27.09
CA PRO A 753 8.30 7.59 -27.86
C PRO A 753 9.16 7.37 -29.12
N ASN A 754 9.96 8.36 -29.56
CA ASN A 754 10.83 8.19 -30.72
C ASN A 754 11.99 7.25 -30.40
N THR A 755 12.13 6.19 -31.19
CA THR A 755 13.13 5.14 -31.02
C THR A 755 14.16 5.09 -32.15
N ASP A 756 14.26 6.12 -32.99
CA ASP A 756 15.18 6.15 -34.14
C ASP A 756 16.65 6.29 -33.70
N ARG A 757 16.88 6.94 -32.56
CA ARG A 757 18.22 7.30 -32.07
C ARG A 757 18.60 6.65 -30.75
N VAL A 758 17.62 6.47 -29.87
CA VAL A 758 17.81 5.93 -28.52
C VAL A 758 16.57 5.15 -28.11
N GLY A 759 16.74 4.03 -27.41
CA GLY A 759 15.62 3.35 -26.76
C GLY A 759 15.44 3.89 -25.34
N ALA A 760 14.64 4.94 -25.14
CA ALA A 760 14.31 5.46 -23.81
C ALA A 760 13.29 4.55 -23.07
N GLY A 761 13.03 4.79 -21.78
CA GLY A 761 11.96 4.16 -21.03
C GLY A 761 12.37 3.00 -20.10
N PHE A 762 11.37 2.22 -19.67
CA PHE A 762 11.52 1.14 -18.69
C PHE A 762 12.02 -0.16 -19.32
N LYS A 763 13.05 -0.75 -18.70
CA LYS A 763 13.80 -1.89 -19.22
C LYS A 763 14.09 -2.94 -18.14
N GLY A 764 13.98 -4.20 -18.55
CA GLY A 764 14.32 -5.36 -17.74
C GLY A 764 15.67 -5.94 -18.13
N TRP A 765 16.26 -6.71 -17.21
CA TRP A 765 17.49 -7.46 -17.45
C TRP A 765 17.24 -8.67 -18.33
N ARG A 766 18.02 -8.83 -19.40
CA ARG A 766 17.90 -10.02 -20.25
C ARG A 766 18.25 -11.28 -19.44
N PRO A 767 17.38 -12.31 -19.45
CA PRO A 767 17.66 -13.54 -18.74
C PRO A 767 18.88 -14.27 -19.30
N ILE A 768 19.77 -14.66 -18.38
CA ILE A 768 20.99 -15.43 -18.64
C ILE A 768 20.74 -16.90 -18.25
N ARG A 769 21.02 -17.83 -19.16
CA ARG A 769 21.05 -19.28 -18.87
C ARG A 769 22.49 -19.74 -18.82
N TYR A 770 22.93 -20.31 -17.71
CA TYR A 770 24.28 -20.85 -17.53
C TYR A 770 24.25 -22.39 -17.57
N THR A 771 25.23 -22.98 -18.26
CA THR A 771 25.38 -24.42 -18.47
C THR A 771 26.85 -24.77 -18.16
N PRO A 772 27.15 -25.37 -17.00
CA PRO A 772 28.54 -25.56 -16.55
C PRO A 772 29.34 -26.58 -17.38
N ASP A 773 28.68 -27.54 -18.05
CA ASP A 773 29.32 -28.70 -18.70
C ASP A 773 29.74 -28.47 -20.17
N LEU A 774 29.68 -27.24 -20.68
CA LEU A 774 30.19 -26.92 -22.02
C LEU A 774 31.70 -26.61 -21.93
N THR A 775 32.52 -27.66 -21.86
CA THR A 775 33.97 -27.55 -22.11
C THR A 775 34.23 -27.28 -23.61
N PRO A 776 35.19 -26.41 -23.99
CA PRO A 776 35.70 -26.42 -25.35
C PRO A 776 36.26 -27.81 -25.65
N ALA A 777 35.94 -28.39 -26.80
CA ALA A 777 36.51 -29.68 -27.18
C ALA A 777 38.06 -29.58 -27.13
N PRO A 778 38.77 -30.56 -26.56
CA PRO A 778 40.22 -30.59 -26.64
C PRO A 778 40.63 -30.75 -28.12
N ASP A 779 41.58 -29.93 -28.56
CA ASP A 779 42.23 -30.05 -29.87
C ASP A 779 42.91 -31.43 -29.98
N THR A 780 42.18 -32.43 -30.48
CA THR A 780 42.77 -33.67 -30.98
C THR A 780 42.59 -33.72 -32.48
N ALA A 781 43.44 -32.97 -33.18
CA ALA A 781 43.76 -33.22 -34.58
C ALA A 781 45.23 -33.65 -34.67
N THR A 782 45.53 -34.86 -34.19
CA THR A 782 46.64 -35.65 -34.74
C THR A 782 46.22 -36.10 -36.14
N ALA A 783 46.49 -35.26 -37.14
CA ALA A 783 46.53 -35.67 -38.54
C ALA A 783 48.00 -35.73 -38.96
N THR A 784 48.43 -36.96 -39.24
CA THR A 784 49.73 -37.35 -39.79
C THR A 784 50.13 -36.52 -41.00
N ALA A 785 51.40 -36.09 -40.99
CA ALA A 785 52.07 -35.43 -42.10
C ALA A 785 52.25 -36.37 -43.30
N THR A 786 51.88 -35.88 -44.49
CA THR A 786 52.47 -36.25 -45.78
C THR A 786 52.24 -35.10 -46.76
N ASP A 787 53.15 -34.11 -46.78
CA ASP A 787 53.75 -33.54 -48.01
C ASP A 787 54.69 -32.35 -47.67
N PRO A 788 55.98 -32.35 -48.04
CA PRO A 788 56.90 -31.25 -47.77
C PRO A 788 57.06 -30.36 -49.02
N ALA A 789 56.05 -29.56 -49.37
CA ALA A 789 56.21 -28.53 -50.41
C ALA A 789 55.10 -27.47 -50.39
N THR A 790 55.08 -26.61 -49.36
CA THR A 790 54.52 -25.22 -49.40
C THR A 790 54.56 -24.60 -48.00
N ALA A 791 55.77 -24.45 -47.45
CA ALA A 791 56.00 -23.64 -46.27
C ALA A 791 56.27 -22.19 -46.70
N THR A 792 55.21 -21.39 -46.87
CA THR A 792 55.23 -19.94 -46.61
C THR A 792 53.80 -19.36 -46.64
N ALA A 793 53.46 -18.60 -45.59
CA ALA A 793 52.27 -17.76 -45.42
C ALA A 793 50.94 -18.44 -44.99
N ALA A 794 50.80 -18.73 -43.70
CA ALA A 794 49.53 -18.63 -42.95
C ALA A 794 49.80 -18.82 -41.45
N ALA A 795 50.25 -17.76 -40.79
CA ALA A 795 50.28 -17.68 -39.34
C ALA A 795 49.46 -16.46 -38.92
N THR A 796 48.13 -16.58 -38.91
CA THR A 796 47.21 -15.69 -38.19
C THR A 796 45.77 -16.19 -38.25
N ALA A 797 45.07 -16.02 -37.14
CA ALA A 797 43.63 -16.14 -36.94
C ALA A 797 43.03 -17.56 -36.86
N THR A 798 43.20 -18.21 -35.71
CA THR A 798 42.07 -18.95 -35.13
C THR A 798 40.99 -17.94 -34.74
N ASP A 799 39.87 -17.98 -35.46
CA ASP A 799 38.66 -17.19 -35.24
C ASP A 799 38.10 -17.42 -33.81
N PRO A 800 38.01 -16.40 -32.94
CA PRO A 800 37.47 -16.55 -31.59
C PRO A 800 35.98 -16.90 -31.54
N ALA A 801 35.27 -16.87 -32.67
CA ALA A 801 33.82 -16.99 -32.74
C ALA A 801 33.25 -18.42 -32.53
N THR A 802 34.08 -19.45 -32.32
CA THR A 802 33.62 -20.85 -32.19
C THR A 802 33.75 -21.48 -30.81
N ALA A 803 34.29 -20.77 -29.81
CA ALA A 803 34.24 -21.24 -28.42
C ALA A 803 32.80 -21.14 -27.89
N THR A 804 32.18 -22.29 -27.59
CA THR A 804 30.81 -22.33 -27.06
C THR A 804 30.80 -21.70 -25.67
N GLN A 805 30.29 -20.48 -25.56
CA GLN A 805 30.20 -19.78 -24.29
C GLN A 805 29.32 -20.58 -23.30
N PRO A 806 29.70 -20.69 -22.02
CA PRO A 806 28.95 -21.49 -21.04
C PRO A 806 27.62 -20.82 -20.63
N TRP A 807 27.28 -19.68 -21.22
CA TRP A 807 26.03 -18.97 -20.98
C TRP A 807 25.32 -18.58 -22.29
N ARG A 808 24.01 -18.36 -22.21
CA ARG A 808 23.16 -17.86 -23.31
C ARG A 808 22.26 -16.73 -22.81
N ILE A 809 22.16 -15.65 -23.60
CA ILE A 809 21.30 -14.48 -23.34
C ILE A 809 20.04 -14.62 -24.20
N SER A 810 18.88 -14.26 -23.66
CA SER A 810 17.61 -14.41 -24.38
C SER A 810 17.42 -13.36 -25.48
N THR A 811 16.89 -13.77 -26.64
CA THR A 811 16.51 -12.84 -27.74
C THR A 811 15.12 -12.24 -27.54
N ASN A 812 14.80 -11.16 -28.25
CA ASN A 812 13.52 -10.47 -28.23
C ASN A 812 12.38 -11.43 -28.60
N ASP A 813 12.59 -12.28 -29.60
CA ASP A 813 11.60 -13.30 -29.98
C ASP A 813 11.35 -14.34 -28.90
N GLN A 814 12.40 -14.76 -28.18
CA GLN A 814 12.25 -15.66 -27.04
C GLN A 814 11.51 -14.97 -25.89
N LEU A 815 11.78 -13.69 -25.64
CA LEU A 815 11.12 -12.90 -24.61
C LEU A 815 9.64 -12.66 -24.93
N ARG A 816 9.30 -12.33 -26.18
CA ARG A 816 7.91 -12.23 -26.65
C ARG A 816 7.14 -13.53 -26.40
N LYS A 817 7.75 -14.68 -26.77
CA LYS A 817 7.15 -16.02 -26.60
C LYS A 817 7.06 -16.44 -25.13
N ALA A 818 8.00 -16.03 -24.28
CA ALA A 818 8.01 -16.39 -22.86
C ALA A 818 6.81 -15.81 -22.08
N GLY A 819 6.28 -14.66 -22.51
CA GLY A 819 5.13 -14.02 -21.90
C GLY A 819 5.36 -13.58 -20.44
N GLY A 820 4.27 -13.19 -19.76
CA GLY A 820 4.30 -12.80 -18.36
C GLY A 820 5.15 -11.55 -18.08
N ILE A 821 5.89 -11.58 -16.96
CA ILE A 821 6.64 -10.43 -16.43
C ILE A 821 7.97 -10.17 -17.16
N ARG A 822 8.45 -11.16 -17.91
CA ARG A 822 9.70 -11.09 -18.70
C ARG A 822 9.44 -10.84 -20.18
N ALA A 823 8.20 -10.53 -20.54
CA ALA A 823 7.83 -10.33 -21.93
C ALA A 823 8.40 -9.01 -22.43
N TRP A 824 9.08 -9.08 -23.57
CA TRP A 824 9.41 -7.90 -24.35
C TRP A 824 8.13 -7.21 -24.81
N SER A 825 8.11 -5.88 -24.78
CA SER A 825 7.01 -5.07 -25.30
C SER A 825 7.46 -3.66 -25.66
N ASP A 826 6.97 -3.18 -26.78
CA ASP A 826 7.12 -1.83 -27.32
C ASP A 826 5.94 -0.90 -26.98
N ALA A 827 4.95 -1.36 -26.21
CA ALA A 827 3.74 -0.60 -25.89
C ALA A 827 4.01 0.76 -25.23
N GLN A 828 5.13 0.92 -24.53
CA GLN A 828 5.51 2.21 -23.94
C GLN A 828 5.86 3.28 -25.00
N TYR A 829 6.18 2.88 -26.23
CA TYR A 829 6.53 3.77 -27.35
C TYR A 829 5.34 4.11 -28.24
N GLU A 830 4.16 3.55 -27.98
CA GLU A 830 2.94 3.86 -28.71
C GLU A 830 2.38 5.22 -28.26
N GLY A 831 1.97 6.05 -29.22
CA GLY A 831 1.38 7.37 -28.94
C GLY A 831 2.40 8.47 -28.64
N SER A 832 1.94 9.49 -27.92
CA SER A 832 2.73 10.65 -27.52
C SER A 832 3.42 10.45 -26.17
N ALA A 833 4.34 11.36 -25.80
CA ALA A 833 4.90 11.37 -24.44
C ALA A 833 3.82 11.62 -23.38
N ASP A 834 2.79 12.42 -23.69
CA ASP A 834 1.70 12.71 -22.76
C ASP A 834 0.83 11.47 -22.51
N ASP A 835 0.61 10.64 -23.52
CA ASP A 835 -0.07 9.34 -23.38
C ASP A 835 0.71 8.39 -22.45
N PHE A 836 2.04 8.39 -22.54
CA PHE A 836 2.90 7.63 -21.63
C PHE A 836 2.75 8.09 -20.16
N TYR A 837 2.83 9.39 -19.89
CA TYR A 837 2.69 9.92 -18.53
C TYR A 837 1.28 9.66 -17.98
N ALA A 838 0.25 9.84 -18.82
CA ALA A 838 -1.13 9.50 -18.49
C ALA A 838 -1.32 8.03 -18.07
N ALA A 839 -0.74 7.11 -18.83
CA ALA A 839 -0.79 5.68 -18.52
C ALA A 839 -0.06 5.35 -17.21
N MET A 840 1.08 6.00 -16.96
CA MET A 840 1.82 5.85 -15.71
C MET A 840 1.04 6.40 -14.51
N GLU A 841 0.45 7.59 -14.62
CA GLU A 841 -0.37 8.16 -13.54
C GLU A 841 -1.55 7.26 -13.17
N THR A 842 -2.27 6.72 -14.16
CA THR A 842 -3.38 5.78 -13.91
C THR A 842 -2.90 4.51 -13.19
N MET A 843 -1.68 4.06 -13.49
CA MET A 843 -1.08 2.87 -12.88
C MET A 843 -0.60 3.12 -11.44
N ILE A 844 -0.11 4.33 -11.16
CA ILE A 844 0.33 4.79 -9.85
C ILE A 844 -0.90 5.07 -8.96
N ASN A 845 -1.90 5.76 -9.51
CA ASN A 845 -3.09 6.31 -8.86
C ASN A 845 -4.36 5.70 -9.48
N PRO A 846 -4.78 4.50 -9.05
CA PRO A 846 -5.94 3.81 -9.62
C PRO A 846 -7.30 4.42 -9.20
N ARG A 847 -7.36 5.22 -8.12
CA ARG A 847 -8.53 6.06 -7.80
C ARG A 847 -8.31 7.46 -8.34
N ALA A 848 -9.42 8.11 -8.69
CA ALA A 848 -9.41 9.52 -9.07
C ALA A 848 -8.75 10.39 -8.00
N LEU A 849 -8.06 11.45 -8.43
CA LEU A 849 -7.28 12.34 -7.58
C LEU A 849 -8.01 13.67 -7.37
N ASP A 850 -7.83 14.27 -6.20
CA ASP A 850 -8.10 15.69 -6.00
C ASP A 850 -7.13 16.51 -6.88
N PRO A 851 -7.63 17.27 -7.87
CA PRO A 851 -6.79 17.98 -8.82
C PRO A 851 -6.04 19.15 -8.15
N VAL A 852 -6.57 19.75 -7.08
CA VAL A 852 -5.90 20.83 -6.35
C VAL A 852 -4.72 20.27 -5.57
N ARG A 853 -4.90 19.14 -4.86
CA ARG A 853 -3.79 18.47 -4.16
C ARG A 853 -2.70 18.02 -5.12
N MET A 854 -3.07 17.47 -6.28
CA MET A 854 -2.11 17.08 -7.31
C MET A 854 -1.32 18.29 -7.81
N GLN A 855 -1.98 19.42 -8.07
CA GLN A 855 -1.32 20.66 -8.45
C GLN A 855 -0.34 21.14 -7.39
N THR A 856 -0.71 21.12 -6.10
CA THR A 856 0.20 21.46 -5.00
C THR A 856 1.41 20.54 -4.98
N SER A 857 1.21 19.23 -5.18
CA SER A 857 2.31 18.27 -5.25
C SER A 857 3.25 18.49 -6.44
N LEU A 858 2.75 18.96 -7.58
CA LEU A 858 3.62 19.30 -8.71
C LEU A 858 4.48 20.53 -8.38
N VAL A 859 3.92 21.49 -7.63
CA VAL A 859 4.68 22.64 -7.12
C VAL A 859 5.72 22.20 -6.08
N ASP A 860 5.41 21.24 -5.19
CA ASP A 860 6.41 20.63 -4.30
C ASP A 860 7.61 20.07 -5.10
N ALA A 861 7.33 19.31 -6.16
CA ALA A 861 8.38 18.70 -6.99
C ALA A 861 9.21 19.75 -7.76
N LEU A 862 8.61 20.87 -8.16
CA LEU A 862 9.31 22.01 -8.73
C LEU A 862 10.23 22.66 -7.68
N GLU A 863 9.73 22.90 -6.46
CA GLU A 863 10.51 23.45 -5.36
C GLU A 863 11.74 22.57 -5.04
N GLU A 864 11.55 21.26 -4.93
CA GLU A 864 12.67 20.30 -4.75
C GLU A 864 13.71 20.44 -5.88
N SER A 865 13.26 20.66 -7.12
CA SER A 865 14.15 20.85 -8.27
C SER A 865 14.92 22.18 -8.20
N VAL A 866 14.28 23.23 -7.66
CA VAL A 866 14.90 24.52 -7.39
C VAL A 866 15.95 24.42 -6.28
N GLN A 867 15.65 23.73 -5.18
CA GLN A 867 16.61 23.53 -4.09
C GLN A 867 17.87 22.79 -4.55
N ARG A 868 17.72 21.76 -5.37
CA ARG A 868 18.87 21.07 -5.98
C ARG A 868 19.71 21.98 -6.87
N ARG A 869 19.05 22.84 -7.63
CA ARG A 869 19.74 23.84 -8.46
C ARG A 869 20.45 24.87 -7.59
N LEU A 870 19.87 25.28 -6.45
CA LEU A 870 20.50 26.19 -5.51
C LEU A 870 21.85 25.65 -5.03
N SER A 871 21.89 24.40 -4.55
CA SER A 871 23.13 23.74 -4.18
C SER A 871 24.11 23.65 -5.35
N SER A 872 23.64 23.29 -6.54
CA SER A 872 24.48 23.20 -7.74
C SER A 872 25.12 24.53 -8.15
N VAL A 873 24.36 25.62 -8.10
CA VAL A 873 24.86 26.95 -8.48
C VAL A 873 25.86 27.42 -7.45
N GLN A 874 25.59 27.21 -6.15
CA GLN A 874 26.51 27.55 -5.07
C GLN A 874 27.82 26.76 -5.17
N ASN A 875 27.77 25.44 -5.38
CA ASN A 875 28.96 24.63 -5.56
C ASN A 875 29.83 25.11 -6.73
N GLY A 876 29.19 25.54 -7.82
CA GLY A 876 29.92 26.11 -8.95
C GLY A 876 30.52 27.48 -8.68
N GLU A 877 29.88 28.32 -7.87
CA GLU A 877 30.46 29.59 -7.44
C GLU A 877 31.64 29.38 -6.49
N ASP A 878 31.53 28.43 -5.55
CA ASP A 878 32.61 28.06 -4.63
C ASP A 878 33.82 27.50 -5.39
N PHE A 879 33.58 26.66 -6.40
CA PHE A 879 34.62 26.17 -7.31
C PHE A 879 35.30 27.33 -8.07
N MET A 880 34.51 28.20 -8.72
CA MET A 880 35.05 29.36 -9.43
C MET A 880 35.89 30.25 -8.51
N LYS A 881 35.46 30.45 -7.26
CA LYS A 881 36.23 31.20 -6.27
C LYS A 881 37.54 30.50 -5.90
N SER A 882 37.53 29.18 -5.72
CA SER A 882 38.74 28.39 -5.40
C SER A 882 39.78 28.41 -6.52
N GLU A 883 39.34 28.47 -7.77
CA GLU A 883 40.19 28.53 -8.97
C GLU A 883 40.54 29.97 -9.40
N GLY A 884 40.30 30.97 -8.53
CA GLY A 884 40.59 32.37 -8.82
C GLY A 884 39.80 32.94 -10.02
N TYR A 885 38.63 32.40 -10.28
CA TYR A 885 37.71 32.74 -11.38
C TYR A 885 38.28 32.49 -12.78
N ALA A 886 39.19 31.52 -12.92
CA ALA A 886 39.70 31.10 -14.22
C ALA A 886 38.55 30.67 -15.16
N PRO A 887 38.45 31.20 -16.40
CA PRO A 887 37.34 30.88 -17.29
C PRO A 887 37.31 29.40 -17.68
N ILE A 888 36.15 28.77 -17.53
CA ILE A 888 35.93 27.38 -17.94
C ILE A 888 35.53 27.34 -19.41
N ASP A 889 36.25 26.58 -20.24
CA ASP A 889 35.96 26.47 -21.67
C ASP A 889 34.62 25.79 -21.94
N MET A 890 33.74 26.47 -22.70
CA MET A 890 32.43 25.92 -23.03
C MET A 890 32.53 24.79 -24.07
N PRO A 891 31.88 23.64 -23.84
CA PRO A 891 31.73 22.56 -24.83
C PRO A 891 31.05 23.03 -26.13
N ARG A 892 31.19 22.22 -27.18
CA ARG A 892 30.60 22.50 -28.50
C ARG A 892 29.58 21.43 -28.89
N GLY A 893 28.47 21.86 -29.46
CA GLY A 893 27.42 20.99 -30.00
C GLY A 893 26.72 20.20 -28.90
N SER A 894 26.37 18.94 -29.21
CA SER A 894 25.76 18.00 -28.26
C SER A 894 26.67 17.65 -27.08
N ALA A 895 27.98 17.89 -27.16
CA ALA A 895 28.90 17.69 -26.05
C ALA A 895 28.55 18.54 -24.82
N LEU A 896 27.77 19.62 -24.99
CA LEU A 896 27.22 20.42 -23.89
C LEU A 896 26.37 19.61 -22.90
N PHE A 897 25.73 18.53 -23.38
CA PHE A 897 24.89 17.65 -22.58
C PHE A 897 25.55 16.29 -22.26
N LEU A 898 26.81 16.11 -22.66
CA LEU A 898 27.58 14.88 -22.51
C LEU A 898 28.94 15.17 -21.84
N THR A 899 28.98 16.22 -21.02
CA THR A 899 30.20 16.76 -20.42
C THR A 899 30.79 15.83 -19.36
N THR A 900 32.09 16.00 -19.12
CA THR A 900 32.81 15.48 -17.95
C THR A 900 33.64 16.62 -17.37
N GLY A 901 33.97 16.57 -16.08
CA GLY A 901 34.71 17.63 -15.40
C GLY A 901 33.86 18.88 -15.11
N PRO A 902 34.47 20.08 -14.97
CA PRO A 902 33.84 21.23 -14.31
C PRO A 902 32.50 21.71 -14.90
N TRP A 903 32.23 21.48 -16.19
CA TRP A 903 30.88 21.74 -16.73
C TRP A 903 29.87 20.75 -16.17
N GLU A 904 30.12 19.44 -16.19
CA GLU A 904 29.18 18.47 -15.62
C GLU A 904 29.01 18.64 -14.11
N ASP A 905 30.09 18.99 -13.40
CA ASP A 905 30.07 19.05 -11.93
C ASP A 905 29.39 20.33 -11.40
N TYR A 906 29.48 21.45 -12.14
CA TYR A 906 29.13 22.78 -11.62
C TYR A 906 28.18 23.62 -12.49
N SER A 907 27.93 23.19 -13.74
CA SER A 907 27.04 23.84 -14.70
C SER A 907 26.39 22.78 -15.58
N THR A 908 25.26 22.27 -15.14
CA THR A 908 24.55 21.18 -15.83
C THR A 908 23.41 21.73 -16.71
N PRO A 909 23.66 22.11 -18.00
CA PRO A 909 22.64 22.28 -19.04
C PRO A 909 21.51 21.26 -18.99
N SER A 910 21.84 20.00 -18.68
CA SER A 910 20.90 18.91 -18.48
C SER A 910 19.91 19.14 -17.33
N ARG A 911 20.37 19.69 -16.20
CA ARG A 911 19.57 20.03 -15.02
C ARG A 911 18.74 21.29 -15.26
N ASP A 912 19.31 22.31 -15.90
CA ASP A 912 18.58 23.53 -16.29
C ASP A 912 17.46 23.21 -17.28
N MET A 913 17.71 22.32 -18.25
CA MET A 913 16.66 21.80 -19.14
C MET A 913 15.53 21.10 -18.36
N ARG A 914 15.87 20.27 -17.36
CA ARG A 914 14.87 19.62 -16.51
C ARG A 914 14.06 20.61 -15.69
N LEU A 915 14.69 21.66 -15.16
CA LEU A 915 13.98 22.71 -14.44
C LEU A 915 12.97 23.41 -15.35
N LEU A 916 13.34 23.71 -16.60
CA LEU A 916 12.42 24.28 -17.57
C LEU A 916 11.25 23.34 -17.91
N ILE A 917 11.52 22.05 -18.12
CA ILE A 917 10.47 21.03 -18.31
C ILE A 917 9.56 20.93 -17.08
N SER A 918 10.12 21.11 -15.90
CA SER A 918 9.38 21.11 -14.64
C SER A 918 8.41 22.28 -14.55
N VAL A 919 8.85 23.47 -14.95
CA VAL A 919 8.01 24.66 -15.06
C VAL A 919 6.86 24.40 -16.03
N ASP A 920 7.14 23.90 -17.24
CA ASP A 920 6.09 23.61 -18.23
C ASP A 920 5.06 22.60 -17.71
N ALA A 921 5.51 21.54 -17.02
CA ALA A 921 4.63 20.52 -16.46
C ALA A 921 3.69 21.08 -15.38
N VAL A 922 4.19 21.97 -14.53
CA VAL A 922 3.42 22.62 -13.47
C VAL A 922 2.38 23.58 -14.06
N LEU A 923 2.76 24.35 -15.10
CA LEU A 923 1.88 25.34 -15.73
C LEU A 923 0.80 24.72 -16.62
N SER A 924 1.08 23.57 -17.24
CA SER A 924 0.14 22.88 -18.15
C SER A 924 -0.83 21.93 -17.44
N PHE A 925 -0.62 21.61 -16.16
CA PHE A 925 -1.48 20.70 -15.41
C PHE A 925 -2.97 21.11 -15.39
N PRO A 926 -3.36 22.39 -15.21
CA PRO A 926 -4.77 22.79 -15.27
C PRO A 926 -5.44 22.46 -16.62
N ASP A 927 -4.68 22.51 -17.72
CA ASP A 927 -5.18 22.15 -19.05
C ASP A 927 -5.39 20.63 -19.14
N SER A 928 -4.53 19.83 -18.50
CA SER A 928 -4.72 18.39 -18.37
C SER A 928 -5.97 18.02 -17.56
N VAL A 929 -6.32 18.78 -16.52
CA VAL A 929 -7.56 18.59 -15.75
C VAL A 929 -8.78 18.87 -16.63
N ALA A 930 -8.72 19.93 -17.45
CA ALA A 930 -9.79 20.27 -18.37
C ALA A 930 -10.00 19.21 -19.47
N ALA A 931 -8.90 18.62 -19.96
CA ALA A 931 -8.93 17.60 -21.00
C ALA A 931 -9.40 16.21 -20.50
N HIS A 932 -9.15 15.91 -19.21
CA HIS A 932 -9.40 14.59 -18.62
C HIS A 932 -10.09 14.66 -17.24
N PRO A 933 -11.27 15.30 -17.12
CA PRO A 933 -11.96 15.48 -15.83
C PRO A 933 -12.31 14.16 -15.13
N GLU A 934 -12.52 13.09 -15.89
CA GLU A 934 -12.80 11.76 -15.38
C GLU A 934 -11.68 11.20 -14.50
N ARG A 935 -10.42 11.57 -14.76
CA ARG A 935 -9.25 11.14 -13.95
C ARG A 935 -9.23 11.76 -12.57
N PHE A 936 -9.94 12.86 -12.39
CA PHE A 936 -10.03 13.61 -11.15
C PHE A 936 -11.41 13.43 -10.48
N GLY A 937 -12.22 12.50 -11.01
CA GLY A 937 -13.56 12.23 -10.48
C GLY A 937 -14.48 13.44 -10.57
N ILE A 938 -14.22 14.35 -11.51
CA ILE A 938 -14.98 15.57 -11.74
C ILE A 938 -16.09 15.25 -12.72
N LEU A 939 -17.33 15.56 -12.33
CA LEU A 939 -18.47 15.42 -13.22
C LEU A 939 -18.48 16.55 -14.25
N ALA A 940 -19.04 16.29 -15.44
CA ALA A 940 -19.08 17.26 -16.53
C ALA A 940 -19.60 18.67 -16.13
N PRO A 941 -20.64 18.82 -15.28
CA PRO A 941 -21.11 20.13 -14.83
C PRO A 941 -20.09 20.93 -14.00
N ASP A 942 -19.20 20.25 -13.28
CA ASP A 942 -18.27 20.86 -12.32
C ASP A 942 -16.90 21.15 -12.92
N ARG A 943 -16.66 20.73 -14.18
CA ARG A 943 -15.35 20.80 -14.86
C ARG A 943 -14.74 22.20 -14.80
N ASP A 944 -15.47 23.21 -15.26
CA ASP A 944 -14.91 24.56 -15.43
C ASP A 944 -14.60 25.21 -14.07
N ALA A 945 -15.46 24.99 -13.07
CA ALA A 945 -15.24 25.46 -11.70
C ALA A 945 -14.00 24.80 -11.07
N ALA A 946 -13.85 23.48 -11.23
CA ALA A 946 -12.69 22.74 -10.74
C ALA A 946 -11.38 23.22 -11.40
N VAL A 947 -11.38 23.44 -12.73
CA VAL A 947 -10.19 23.95 -13.43
C VAL A 947 -9.79 25.34 -12.92
N GLN A 948 -10.76 26.24 -12.67
CA GLN A 948 -10.45 27.55 -12.10
C GLN A 948 -9.88 27.46 -10.68
N GLN A 949 -10.41 26.55 -9.87
CA GLN A 949 -9.87 26.29 -8.53
C GLN A 949 -8.42 25.82 -8.58
N VAL A 950 -8.09 24.93 -9.52
CA VAL A 950 -6.72 24.44 -9.73
C VAL A 950 -5.78 25.57 -10.17
N ARG A 951 -6.21 26.44 -11.09
CA ARG A 951 -5.42 27.61 -11.51
C ARG A 951 -5.17 28.58 -10.36
N ALA A 952 -6.19 28.85 -9.53
CA ALA A 952 -6.05 29.70 -8.35
C ALA A 952 -5.08 29.10 -7.33
N ALA A 953 -5.15 27.78 -7.09
CA ALA A 953 -4.24 27.07 -6.20
C ALA A 953 -2.80 27.10 -6.72
N LEU A 954 -2.59 26.89 -8.02
CA LEU A 954 -1.28 27.02 -8.68
C LEU A 954 -0.67 28.39 -8.42
N GLN A 955 -1.40 29.47 -8.71
CA GLN A 955 -0.89 30.83 -8.52
C GLN A 955 -0.54 31.10 -7.06
N THR A 956 -1.44 30.72 -6.14
CA THR A 956 -1.24 30.87 -4.69
C THR A 956 0.03 30.16 -4.23
N GLU A 957 0.24 28.91 -4.65
CA GLU A 957 1.40 28.12 -4.22
C GLU A 957 2.71 28.64 -4.84
N LEU A 958 2.70 29.13 -6.07
CA LEU A 958 3.89 29.74 -6.70
C LEU A 958 4.32 31.04 -6.02
N GLU A 959 3.36 31.88 -5.60
CA GLU A 959 3.63 33.15 -4.90
C GLU A 959 4.07 32.94 -3.45
N LYS A 960 3.47 31.96 -2.78
CA LYS A 960 3.73 31.62 -1.38
C LYS A 960 5.13 31.05 -1.15
N ARG A 961 5.63 30.24 -2.07
CA ARG A 961 6.90 29.52 -1.91
C ARG A 961 8.07 30.35 -2.40
N SER A 962 9.12 30.39 -1.59
CA SER A 962 10.29 31.22 -1.86
C SER A 962 11.58 30.55 -1.45
N PHE A 963 12.66 30.92 -2.12
CA PHE A 963 14.01 30.47 -1.86
C PHE A 963 14.97 31.67 -1.90
N GLU A 964 16.14 31.51 -1.29
CA GLU A 964 17.16 32.55 -1.23
C GLU A 964 18.47 32.03 -1.81
N TYR A 965 19.13 32.85 -2.63
CA TYR A 965 20.47 32.57 -3.12
C TYR A 965 21.43 33.71 -2.73
N ARG A 966 22.73 33.41 -2.66
CA ARG A 966 23.77 34.41 -2.36
C ARG A 966 24.21 35.11 -3.65
N ARG A 967 24.09 36.43 -3.69
CA ARG A 967 24.63 37.28 -4.76
C ARG A 967 26.15 37.25 -4.77
N SER A 968 26.75 37.80 -5.83
CA SER A 968 28.19 37.87 -6.04
C SER A 968 28.92 38.63 -4.91
N ASP A 969 28.24 39.54 -4.22
CA ASP A 969 28.77 40.29 -3.07
C ASP A 969 28.58 39.56 -1.72
N GLY A 970 27.99 38.36 -1.73
CA GLY A 970 27.70 37.55 -0.54
C GLY A 970 26.37 37.85 0.15
N THR A 971 25.63 38.89 -0.28
CA THR A 971 24.31 39.22 0.28
C THR A 971 23.23 38.25 -0.20
N ALA A 972 22.22 37.98 0.63
CA ALA A 972 21.11 37.10 0.27
C ALA A 972 20.09 37.84 -0.62
N TRP A 973 19.59 37.17 -1.65
CA TRP A 973 18.50 37.64 -2.51
C TRP A 973 17.37 36.63 -2.55
N LYS A 974 16.15 37.08 -2.28
CA LYS A 974 14.96 36.25 -2.18
C LYS A 974 14.16 36.25 -3.48
N LEU A 975 13.76 35.07 -3.93
CA LEU A 975 12.87 34.86 -5.07
C LEU A 975 11.70 33.95 -4.69
N THR A 976 10.54 34.20 -5.29
CA THR A 976 9.42 33.24 -5.26
C THR A 976 9.52 32.25 -6.41
N LEU A 977 8.75 31.15 -6.37
CA LEU A 977 8.60 30.28 -7.54
C LEU A 977 7.89 31.00 -8.69
N ALA A 978 6.97 31.93 -8.38
CA ALA A 978 6.36 32.81 -9.38
C ALA A 978 7.41 33.67 -10.11
N ASP A 979 8.41 34.22 -9.39
CA ASP A 979 9.51 34.97 -10.01
C ASP A 979 10.34 34.08 -10.94
N LEU A 980 10.63 32.84 -10.53
CA LEU A 980 11.35 31.87 -11.36
C LEU A 980 10.57 31.57 -12.65
N VAL A 981 9.27 31.33 -12.54
CA VAL A 981 8.38 31.10 -13.69
C VAL A 981 8.38 32.31 -14.62
N ALA A 982 8.27 33.53 -14.09
CA ALA A 982 8.32 34.75 -14.90
C ALA A 982 9.66 34.92 -15.64
N ARG A 983 10.74 34.30 -15.13
CA ARG A 983 12.10 34.34 -15.70
C ARG A 983 12.41 33.18 -16.65
N GLU A 984 11.45 32.29 -16.95
CA GLU A 984 11.66 31.09 -17.76
C GLU A 984 12.49 31.34 -19.04
N LYS A 985 12.15 32.38 -19.81
CA LYS A 985 12.89 32.76 -21.03
C LYS A 985 14.35 33.18 -20.79
N ALA A 986 14.65 33.77 -19.64
CA ALA A 986 16.02 34.09 -19.25
C ALA A 986 16.77 32.84 -18.81
N MET A 987 16.08 31.91 -18.15
CA MET A 987 16.64 30.63 -17.68
C MET A 987 17.12 29.74 -18.84
N GLU A 988 16.57 29.88 -20.04
CA GLU A 988 17.06 29.22 -21.27
C GLU A 988 18.53 29.51 -21.63
N LEU A 989 19.14 30.55 -21.01
CA LEU A 989 20.52 30.96 -21.22
C LEU A 989 21.32 31.07 -19.90
N ALA A 990 20.76 30.64 -18.78
CA ALA A 990 21.29 30.90 -17.44
C ALA A 990 22.18 29.78 -16.88
N TYR A 991 22.61 28.82 -17.71
CA TYR A 991 23.32 27.64 -17.23
C TYR A 991 24.84 27.85 -17.06
N ASN A 992 25.47 28.78 -17.78
CA ASN A 992 26.94 28.89 -17.90
C ASN A 992 27.64 29.21 -16.56
N PRO A 993 28.69 28.45 -16.15
CA PRO A 993 29.35 28.65 -14.87
C PRO A 993 30.21 29.92 -14.84
N ASN A 994 30.56 30.47 -16.01
CA ASN A 994 31.34 31.71 -16.14
C ASN A 994 30.52 32.98 -15.93
N ASP A 995 29.20 32.88 -15.87
CA ASP A 995 28.32 33.99 -15.51
C ASP A 995 28.17 34.07 -13.98
N CYS A 996 27.95 35.28 -13.44
CA CYS A 996 27.61 35.41 -12.02
C CYS A 996 26.33 34.66 -11.65
N VAL A 997 26.19 34.36 -10.36
CA VAL A 997 25.01 33.71 -9.77
C VAL A 997 23.70 34.42 -10.15
N GLU A 998 23.68 35.76 -10.20
CA GLU A 998 22.50 36.56 -10.56
C GLU A 998 22.03 36.29 -12.00
N ILE A 999 22.97 36.26 -12.96
CA ILE A 999 22.67 35.91 -14.35
C ILE A 999 22.22 34.45 -14.43
N ARG A 1000 22.84 33.57 -13.62
CA ARG A 1000 22.43 32.16 -13.52
C ARG A 1000 21.05 31.97 -12.90
N TRP A 1001 20.46 32.96 -12.25
CA TRP A 1001 19.06 32.97 -11.79
C TRP A 1001 18.15 33.88 -12.64
N GLY A 1002 18.61 34.26 -13.83
CA GLY A 1002 17.81 35.01 -14.80
C GLY A 1002 17.52 36.45 -14.37
N ALA A 1003 18.34 37.05 -13.50
CA ALA A 1003 18.15 38.42 -13.03
C ALA A 1003 18.04 39.41 -14.22
N PRO A 1004 16.99 40.25 -14.26
CA PRO A 1004 16.79 41.21 -15.35
C PRO A 1004 17.98 42.17 -15.51
N GLU A 1005 18.30 42.53 -16.75
CA GLU A 1005 19.35 43.52 -17.03
C GLU A 1005 18.98 44.89 -16.44
N GLY A 1006 19.92 45.52 -15.72
CA GLY A 1006 19.68 46.81 -15.04
C GLY A 1006 18.91 46.73 -13.72
N SER A 1007 18.56 45.54 -13.23
CA SER A 1007 17.90 45.37 -11.92
C SER A 1007 18.87 45.57 -10.75
N GLU A 1008 18.34 45.93 -9.58
CA GLU A 1008 19.09 45.98 -8.31
C GLU A 1008 19.70 44.62 -7.96
N GLU A 1009 18.97 43.53 -8.23
CA GLU A 1009 19.45 42.16 -8.09
C GLU A 1009 20.79 41.97 -8.82
N ARG A 1010 20.86 42.45 -10.07
CA ARG A 1010 22.00 42.24 -10.97
C ARG A 1010 23.16 43.23 -10.76
N ALA A 1011 22.98 44.26 -9.94
CA ALA A 1011 23.98 45.32 -9.74
C ALA A 1011 25.31 44.81 -9.15
N THR A 1012 25.27 43.70 -8.41
CA THR A 1012 26.40 43.03 -7.77
C THR A 1012 27.23 42.16 -8.73
N CYS A 1013 26.68 41.84 -9.91
CA CYS A 1013 27.34 40.95 -10.86
C CYS A 1013 28.46 41.64 -11.66
N GLN A 1014 29.70 41.20 -11.45
CA GLN A 1014 30.89 41.72 -12.14
C GLN A 1014 31.49 40.74 -13.16
N ARG A 1015 30.98 39.51 -13.22
CA ARG A 1015 31.52 38.38 -13.99
C ARG A 1015 30.55 37.91 -15.08
N ARG A 1016 31.05 37.74 -16.30
CA ARG A 1016 30.20 37.30 -17.43
C ARG A 1016 30.94 36.33 -18.32
N ALA A 1017 30.22 35.37 -18.88
CA ALA A 1017 30.73 34.48 -19.90
C ALA A 1017 31.31 35.28 -21.08
N SER A 1018 32.36 34.76 -21.72
CA SER A 1018 33.02 35.45 -22.82
C SER A 1018 32.08 35.66 -24.01
N GLN A 1019 32.32 36.70 -24.81
CA GLN A 1019 31.51 36.99 -26.01
C GLN A 1019 31.31 35.77 -26.94
N PRO A 1020 32.35 34.95 -27.22
CA PRO A 1020 32.18 33.70 -27.98
C PRO A 1020 31.22 32.70 -27.32
N GLN A 1021 31.29 32.53 -25.99
CA GLN A 1021 30.39 31.62 -25.26
C GLN A 1021 28.95 32.16 -25.27
N GLN A 1022 28.74 33.46 -25.07
CA GLN A 1022 27.40 34.07 -25.15
C GLN A 1022 26.76 33.90 -26.54
N LYS A 1023 27.53 34.11 -27.61
CA LYS A 1023 27.05 33.88 -28.98
C LYS A 1023 26.66 32.41 -29.19
N ARG A 1024 27.43 31.49 -28.61
CA ARG A 1024 27.14 30.05 -28.68
C ARG A 1024 25.87 29.69 -27.91
N MET A 1025 25.71 30.17 -26.68
CA MET A 1025 24.49 29.95 -25.90
C MET A 1025 23.24 30.46 -26.64
N ARG A 1026 23.31 31.64 -27.26
CA ARG A 1026 22.22 32.16 -28.11
C ARG A 1026 21.86 31.21 -29.27
N SER A 1027 22.84 30.58 -29.90
CA SER A 1027 22.59 29.58 -30.95
C SER A 1027 21.98 28.27 -30.40
N TYR A 1028 22.25 27.94 -29.14
CA TYR A 1028 21.75 26.74 -28.46
C TYR A 1028 20.41 26.96 -27.77
N ARG A 1029 19.98 28.22 -27.62
CA ARG A 1029 18.73 28.61 -26.97
C ARG A 1029 17.53 27.82 -27.47
N GLN A 1030 17.45 27.54 -28.76
CA GLN A 1030 16.34 26.80 -29.35
C GLN A 1030 16.15 25.40 -28.75
N TRP A 1031 17.23 24.76 -28.29
CA TRP A 1031 17.16 23.46 -27.63
C TRP A 1031 16.43 23.58 -26.31
N PHE A 1032 16.77 24.62 -25.53
CA PHE A 1032 16.11 24.92 -24.27
C PHE A 1032 14.67 25.39 -24.51
N ALA A 1033 14.42 26.29 -25.46
CA ALA A 1033 13.07 26.78 -25.75
C ALA A 1033 12.11 25.66 -26.18
N LYS A 1034 12.58 24.65 -26.90
CA LYS A 1034 11.76 23.50 -27.35
C LYS A 1034 11.74 22.34 -26.36
N ARG A 1035 12.54 22.40 -25.29
CA ARG A 1035 12.80 21.28 -24.37
C ARG A 1035 13.38 20.05 -25.07
N GLU A 1036 14.15 20.26 -26.12
CA GLU A 1036 14.71 19.21 -26.97
C GLU A 1036 16.23 19.31 -27.00
N ARG A 1037 16.93 18.27 -26.52
CA ARG A 1037 18.38 18.19 -26.70
C ARG A 1037 18.75 17.97 -28.17
N PRO A 1038 19.89 18.50 -28.64
CA PRO A 1038 20.40 18.16 -29.96
C PRO A 1038 20.68 16.67 -30.04
N GLY A 1039 20.31 16.07 -31.18
CA GLY A 1039 20.64 14.68 -31.51
C GLY A 1039 22.11 14.44 -31.74
#